data_AF-A0A024GHL5-F1
#
_entry.id   AF-A0A024GHL5-F1
#
_cell.length_a   1.000
_cell.length_b   1.000
_cell.length_c   1.000
_cell.angle_alpha   90.00
_cell.angle_beta   90.00
_cell.angle_gamma   90.00
#
_symmetry.space_group_name_H-M   'P 1'
#
loop_
_entity.id
_entity.type
_entity.pdbx_description
1 polymer ?
#
loop_
_entity_poly.entity_id
_entity_poly.type
_entity_poly.pdbx_seq_one_letter_code
_entity_poly.pdbx_strand_id
1 'polypeptide(L)'
;MSDDKLNELIGSRLHLVDPKWENLTEIFRDASDHLAIGQMIHVEDFSLFDSISALELMDPKMDTGVLSKGRTIQSVSTRLKQDRIRLTFTSAKNVVATLDELLRWECMWLDGNPIQQTLLMCEYFYMDTIQALLQKANVWDSVCLGSGIAEAVHASSESILLFAMAAIPLLMTKTCHLLRNVTIRADIFEEEEFASGSFSEVLPNTIADEVVLQLADAIEARFEGMLRYKSTRAKIPKKKKNTKKNKGGKHEAGKSQDSCNEDNVQLYEAILRRLQLRKGLFRVFSNLDLVPESFPLSQIISDLYKVKEIFQAIKTEGLIMDAVQLGGHAFGFDLLLSHIISSNLPPRNIVLSSLEDCLKFWMDLVGHLAFGALGEQCSTIEELRKFLISFCRHQPNIIVRSYVLLFLCADKKVFDRYNFSEWIMEDMVVNGVPSVLLSTQEGMEYISYASDTVYESIKMFLHAQSHQRSRIEYLLQDWSVLQIHAVSIDEKFTSEMNIPKTSFPRYFTAWTLENAVALATHYIFLGLELELYSPSEYGVTYWYLDYILGSRLQNLSVTSFFIENMIQMKAYTGRTVENGNGAQQCARKDEGDHGNLISKKTKRGKKQSENDANDLKSSDDATENRVKEYYAREIKSTEMLRAIARANFQSCIFLERENLLRDEPSRYGSTSIRFQHRFAPLQVLQFPSPITHEEYLDNGAFYDGSTQVLRESIEYCFKLARERGEQFLKLPESSFKLLSDLEQEQVQKLILLCSANSTALQQLSAKVSKSAPKLEGKGPDITLEFGGTDFDFGMHPHFPVLNLCKNLL
;
A
#
# COMPACT_ATOMS: atom_id res chain seq x y z
N MET A 1 -11.72 8.67 -53.28
CA MET A 1 -12.93 8.72 -52.44
C MET A 1 -13.06 10.15 -51.99
N SER A 2 -14.16 10.82 -52.35
CA SER A 2 -14.38 12.25 -52.13
C SER A 2 -14.49 12.60 -50.65
N ASP A 3 -14.07 13.83 -50.32
CA ASP A 3 -14.13 14.45 -48.99
C ASP A 3 -15.53 14.42 -48.35
N ASP A 4 -16.58 14.16 -49.13
CA ASP A 4 -17.96 14.02 -48.66
C ASP A 4 -18.19 12.78 -47.78
N LYS A 5 -17.46 11.68 -47.98
CA LYS A 5 -17.62 10.47 -47.13
C LYS A 5 -16.89 10.56 -45.78
N LEU A 6 -15.91 11.46 -45.64
CA LEU A 6 -15.23 11.69 -44.37
C LEU A 6 -16.02 12.65 -43.48
N ASN A 7 -16.75 13.60 -44.09
CA ASN A 7 -17.67 14.48 -43.38
C ASN A 7 -18.96 13.75 -42.92
N GLU A 8 -19.38 12.69 -43.61
CA GLU A 8 -20.52 11.84 -43.18
C GLU A 8 -20.26 11.05 -41.89
N LEU A 9 -19.00 10.67 -41.61
CA LEU A 9 -18.65 9.94 -40.38
C LEU A 9 -18.39 10.86 -39.17
N ILE A 10 -17.94 12.10 -39.42
CA ILE A 10 -17.65 13.09 -38.36
C ILE A 10 -18.92 13.86 -37.94
N GLY A 11 -19.97 13.89 -38.77
CA GLY A 11 -21.24 14.59 -38.51
C GLY A 11 -22.30 13.84 -37.69
N SER A 12 -22.00 12.67 -37.12
CA SER A 12 -23.00 11.80 -36.48
C SER A 12 -23.31 12.09 -35.00
N ARG A 13 -22.80 13.18 -34.43
CA ARG A 13 -23.23 13.66 -33.10
C ARG A 13 -23.94 15.00 -33.24
N LEU A 14 -25.28 14.91 -33.32
CA LEU A 14 -26.26 15.99 -33.30
C LEU A 14 -26.27 16.90 -34.54
N HIS A 15 -26.82 16.39 -35.65
CA HIS A 15 -27.66 17.24 -36.50
C HIS A 15 -28.88 17.67 -35.68
N LEU A 16 -28.72 18.73 -34.89
CA LEU A 16 -29.86 19.51 -34.44
C LEU A 16 -30.45 20.15 -35.70
N VAL A 17 -31.54 19.57 -36.20
CA VAL A 17 -32.53 20.29 -37.01
C VAL A 17 -32.69 21.65 -36.35
N ASP A 18 -32.45 22.77 -37.06
CA ASP A 18 -32.59 24.13 -36.52
C ASP A 18 -33.86 24.20 -35.66
N PRO A 19 -33.74 24.15 -34.32
CA PRO A 19 -34.92 24.04 -33.48
C PRO A 19 -35.65 25.37 -33.60
N LYS A 20 -36.96 25.35 -33.82
CA LYS A 20 -37.76 26.55 -33.58
C LYS A 20 -37.75 26.81 -32.08
N TRP A 21 -36.87 27.69 -31.64
CA TRP A 21 -36.81 28.14 -30.25
C TRP A 21 -37.95 29.12 -29.98
N GLU A 22 -38.78 28.83 -28.98
CA GLU A 22 -39.80 29.74 -28.46
C GLU A 22 -39.34 30.30 -27.11
N ASN A 23 -39.51 31.62 -26.91
CA ASN A 23 -39.10 32.26 -25.67
C ASN A 23 -40.23 32.15 -24.61
N LEU A 24 -40.00 31.36 -23.56
CA LEU A 24 -40.96 31.14 -22.47
C LEU A 24 -40.63 31.91 -21.18
N THR A 25 -39.72 32.88 -21.22
CA THR A 25 -39.19 33.56 -20.02
C THR A 25 -40.28 34.24 -19.17
N GLU A 26 -41.22 34.93 -19.81
CA GLU A 26 -42.31 35.64 -19.09
C GLU A 26 -43.26 34.66 -18.39
N ILE A 27 -43.59 33.54 -19.03
CA ILE A 27 -44.46 32.50 -18.46
C ILE A 27 -43.83 31.91 -17.18
N PHE A 28 -42.53 31.61 -17.21
CA PHE A 28 -41.83 31.09 -16.03
C PHE A 28 -41.73 32.13 -14.91
N ARG A 29 -41.55 33.41 -15.24
CA ARG A 29 -41.50 34.50 -14.26
C ARG A 29 -42.86 34.67 -13.56
N ASP A 30 -43.95 34.75 -14.32
CA ASP A 30 -45.30 34.85 -13.79
C ASP A 30 -45.65 33.64 -12.91
N ALA A 31 -45.31 32.42 -13.35
CA ALA A 31 -45.53 31.20 -12.56
C ALA A 31 -44.72 31.22 -11.25
N SER A 32 -43.47 31.69 -11.28
CA SER A 32 -42.61 31.78 -10.10
C SER A 32 -43.12 32.79 -9.06
N ASP A 33 -43.74 33.90 -9.49
CA ASP A 33 -44.30 34.92 -8.60
C ASP A 33 -45.51 34.41 -7.78
N HIS A 34 -46.15 33.32 -8.23
CA HIS A 34 -47.24 32.66 -7.51
C HIS A 34 -46.76 31.66 -6.44
N LEU A 35 -45.46 31.36 -6.36
CA LEU A 35 -44.90 30.46 -5.34
C LEU A 35 -44.66 31.20 -4.02
N ALA A 36 -45.12 30.63 -2.90
CA ALA A 36 -44.82 31.15 -1.57
C ALA A 36 -43.41 30.73 -1.10
N ILE A 37 -42.86 31.45 -0.12
CA ILE A 37 -41.57 31.11 0.50
C ILE A 37 -41.63 29.69 1.06
N GLY A 38 -40.69 28.84 0.65
CA GLY A 38 -40.61 27.43 1.05
C GLY A 38 -41.32 26.46 0.10
N GLN A 39 -41.96 26.94 -0.97
CA GLN A 39 -42.51 26.09 -2.03
C GLN A 39 -41.48 25.89 -3.16
N MET A 40 -41.44 24.69 -3.71
CA MET A 40 -40.58 24.30 -4.83
C MET A 40 -41.39 23.43 -5.79
N ILE A 41 -41.25 23.65 -7.10
CA ILE A 41 -41.78 22.76 -8.13
C ILE A 41 -40.66 21.82 -8.56
N HIS A 42 -40.87 20.53 -8.38
CA HIS A 42 -39.96 19.47 -8.81
C HIS A 42 -40.76 18.22 -9.19
N VAL A 43 -40.09 17.24 -9.81
CA VAL A 43 -40.70 15.94 -10.11
C VAL A 43 -40.83 15.10 -8.84
N GLU A 44 -41.78 14.16 -8.79
CA GLU A 44 -42.08 13.38 -7.57
C GLU A 44 -40.86 12.63 -7.02
N ASP A 45 -39.96 12.16 -7.89
CA ASP A 45 -38.76 11.40 -7.50
C ASP A 45 -37.56 12.28 -7.11
N PHE A 46 -37.65 13.60 -7.24
CA PHE A 46 -36.55 14.50 -6.90
C PHE A 46 -36.46 14.73 -5.40
N SER A 47 -35.26 14.56 -4.82
CA SER A 47 -34.98 14.89 -3.44
C SER A 47 -34.10 16.14 -3.33
N LEU A 48 -34.29 16.93 -2.27
CA LEU A 48 -33.37 18.05 -1.99
C LEU A 48 -31.93 17.59 -1.73
N PHE A 49 -31.73 16.32 -1.36
CA PHE A 49 -30.40 15.74 -1.21
C PHE A 49 -29.65 15.69 -2.55
N ASP A 50 -30.35 15.40 -3.64
CA ASP A 50 -29.77 15.38 -5.00
C ASP A 50 -29.29 16.77 -5.44
N SER A 51 -29.90 17.83 -4.89
CA SER A 51 -29.52 19.22 -5.20
C SER A 51 -28.20 19.67 -4.56
N ILE A 52 -27.70 18.95 -3.54
CA ILE A 52 -26.48 19.33 -2.81
C ILE A 52 -25.22 19.22 -3.69
N SER A 53 -25.25 18.41 -4.75
CA SER A 53 -24.15 18.24 -5.70
C SER A 53 -24.25 19.14 -6.94
N ALA A 54 -25.28 19.98 -7.02
CA ALA A 54 -25.49 20.85 -8.17
C ALA A 54 -24.41 21.94 -8.28
N LEU A 55 -23.96 22.21 -9.51
CA LEU A 55 -23.08 23.35 -9.81
C LEU A 55 -23.89 24.64 -9.96
N GLU A 56 -23.44 25.70 -9.32
CA GLU A 56 -24.04 27.03 -9.45
C GLU A 56 -23.34 27.82 -10.55
N LEU A 57 -24.09 28.14 -11.62
CA LEU A 57 -23.60 29.01 -12.69
C LEU A 57 -23.37 30.43 -12.17
N MET A 58 -22.39 31.12 -12.74
CA MET A 58 -21.98 32.48 -12.34
C MET A 58 -21.30 32.64 -10.98
N ASP A 59 -21.16 31.57 -10.18
CA ASP A 59 -20.31 31.57 -8.98
C ASP A 59 -18.84 31.26 -9.36
N PRO A 60 -17.87 32.17 -9.11
CA PRO A 60 -16.46 31.91 -9.39
C PRO A 60 -15.85 30.66 -8.74
N LYS A 61 -16.45 30.11 -7.67
CA LYS A 61 -16.00 28.91 -6.97
C LYS A 61 -16.60 27.61 -7.52
N MET A 62 -17.73 27.68 -8.22
CA MET A 62 -18.48 26.51 -8.72
C MET A 62 -18.48 26.45 -10.24
N ASP A 63 -18.52 27.61 -10.91
CA ASP A 63 -18.54 27.76 -12.35
C ASP A 63 -17.16 28.11 -12.89
N THR A 64 -16.54 27.13 -13.53
CA THR A 64 -15.28 27.30 -14.23
C THR A 64 -15.41 28.37 -15.34
N GLY A 65 -16.54 28.43 -16.06
CA GLY A 65 -16.78 29.35 -17.17
C GLY A 65 -16.62 30.83 -16.82
N VAL A 66 -16.94 31.23 -15.58
CA VAL A 66 -16.82 32.62 -15.08
C VAL A 66 -15.38 33.11 -15.07
N LEU A 67 -14.42 32.23 -14.82
CA LEU A 67 -12.99 32.57 -14.71
C LEU A 67 -12.36 32.91 -16.09
N SER A 68 -13.05 32.61 -17.18
CA SER A 68 -12.53 32.72 -18.56
C SER A 68 -12.84 34.05 -19.28
N LYS A 69 -13.26 35.10 -18.56
CA LYS A 69 -13.75 36.38 -19.14
C LYS A 69 -12.91 36.87 -20.34
N GLY A 70 -13.54 36.87 -21.52
CA GLY A 70 -12.96 37.41 -22.76
C GLY A 70 -12.06 36.46 -23.56
N ARG A 71 -11.92 35.19 -23.16
CA ARG A 71 -11.10 34.19 -23.86
C ARG A 71 -11.99 33.07 -24.40
N THR A 72 -12.08 32.93 -25.73
CA THR A 72 -12.72 31.74 -26.34
C THR A 72 -11.83 30.53 -26.11
N ILE A 73 -12.30 29.59 -25.30
CA ILE A 73 -11.60 28.33 -25.01
C ILE A 73 -11.76 27.42 -26.24
N GLN A 74 -10.65 26.95 -26.80
CA GLN A 74 -10.61 26.12 -28.02
C GLN A 74 -9.95 24.78 -27.73
N SER A 75 -10.47 23.71 -28.35
CA SER A 75 -9.91 22.36 -28.24
C SER A 75 -8.49 22.29 -28.80
N VAL A 76 -7.71 21.32 -28.32
CA VAL A 76 -6.32 21.09 -28.77
C VAL A 76 -6.27 20.86 -30.28
N SER A 77 -7.18 20.06 -30.84
CA SER A 77 -7.29 19.83 -32.28
C SER A 77 -7.52 21.13 -33.07
N THR A 78 -8.32 22.06 -32.52
CA THR A 78 -8.58 23.36 -33.15
C THR A 78 -7.35 24.27 -33.08
N ARG A 79 -6.63 24.26 -31.95
CA ARG A 79 -5.37 25.00 -31.78
C ARG A 79 -4.28 24.50 -32.73
N LEU A 80 -4.20 23.19 -32.95
CA LEU A 80 -3.28 22.58 -33.93
C LEU A 80 -3.59 23.05 -35.35
N LYS A 81 -4.86 23.01 -35.79
CA LYS A 81 -5.28 23.51 -37.11
C LYS A 81 -4.98 25.00 -37.32
N GLN A 82 -4.88 25.77 -36.25
CA GLN A 82 -4.57 27.20 -36.26
C GLN A 82 -3.08 27.51 -36.04
N ASP A 83 -2.20 26.51 -36.04
CA ASP A 83 -0.76 26.62 -35.78
C ASP A 83 -0.43 27.33 -34.44
N ARG A 84 -1.31 27.21 -33.44
CA ARG A 84 -1.12 27.83 -32.11
C ARG A 84 -0.27 26.97 -31.17
N ILE A 85 -0.10 25.68 -31.46
CA ILE A 85 0.73 24.76 -30.68
C ILE A 85 2.13 24.71 -31.28
N ARG A 86 3.15 24.85 -30.44
CA ARG A 86 4.54 24.83 -30.88
C ARG A 86 4.98 23.42 -31.25
N LEU A 87 5.32 23.23 -32.54
CA LEU A 87 5.90 22.00 -33.09
C LEU A 87 7.38 22.15 -33.49
N THR A 88 8.05 23.25 -33.13
CA THR A 88 9.51 23.43 -33.33
C THR A 88 10.17 23.85 -32.03
N PHE A 89 11.34 23.28 -31.74
CA PHE A 89 12.03 23.53 -30.48
C PHE A 89 13.48 23.96 -30.76
N THR A 90 13.82 25.16 -30.31
CA THR A 90 15.15 25.77 -30.48
C THR A 90 15.93 25.88 -29.17
N SER A 91 15.28 25.68 -28.02
CA SER A 91 15.86 25.88 -26.70
C SER A 91 15.75 24.61 -25.87
N ALA A 92 16.89 23.94 -25.65
CA ALA A 92 16.96 22.72 -24.84
C ALA A 92 16.51 22.96 -23.39
N LYS A 93 16.86 24.11 -22.79
CA LYS A 93 16.42 24.47 -21.43
C LYS A 93 14.90 24.54 -21.27
N ASN A 94 14.18 25.09 -22.25
CA ASN A 94 12.72 25.19 -22.18
C ASN A 94 12.07 23.82 -22.36
N VAL A 95 12.68 22.95 -23.18
CA VAL A 95 12.24 21.56 -23.33
C VAL A 95 12.40 20.83 -21.99
N VAL A 96 13.57 20.91 -21.35
CA VAL A 96 13.79 20.33 -20.01
C VAL A 96 12.74 20.84 -19.01
N ALA A 97 12.54 22.16 -18.92
CA ALA A 97 11.55 22.76 -18.03
C ALA A 97 10.12 22.26 -18.30
N THR A 98 9.76 22.05 -19.57
CA THR A 98 8.43 21.53 -19.97
C THR A 98 8.27 20.07 -19.57
N LEU A 99 9.31 19.24 -19.74
CA LEU A 99 9.30 17.84 -19.33
C LEU A 99 9.21 17.68 -17.80
N ASP A 100 9.92 18.53 -17.06
CA ASP A 100 9.89 18.56 -15.59
C ASP A 100 8.54 19.07 -15.06
N GLU A 101 7.92 20.03 -15.73
CA GLU A 101 6.55 20.47 -15.42
C GLU A 101 5.53 19.37 -15.68
N LEU A 102 5.66 18.65 -16.79
CA LEU A 102 4.79 17.53 -17.14
C LEU A 102 4.90 16.39 -16.11
N LEU A 103 6.12 16.07 -15.66
CA LEU A 103 6.36 15.10 -14.57
C LEU A 103 5.71 15.54 -13.25
N ARG A 104 5.77 16.84 -12.92
CA ARG A 104 5.12 17.38 -11.72
C ARG A 104 3.59 17.26 -11.77
N TRP A 105 2.97 17.53 -12.92
CA TRP A 105 1.52 17.36 -13.09
C TRP A 105 1.08 15.90 -12.97
N GLU A 106 1.91 14.95 -13.43
CA GLU A 106 1.69 13.53 -13.21
C GLU A 106 1.74 13.15 -11.74
N CYS A 107 2.75 13.65 -11.01
CA CYS A 107 2.84 13.47 -9.55
C CYS A 107 1.55 13.92 -8.87
N MET A 108 1.00 15.09 -9.24
CA MET A 108 -0.25 15.58 -8.66
C MET A 108 -1.45 14.68 -8.96
N TRP A 109 -1.54 14.12 -10.17
CA TRP A 109 -2.59 13.16 -10.51
C TRP A 109 -2.45 11.86 -9.71
N LEU A 110 -1.23 11.31 -9.63
CA LEU A 110 -0.95 10.10 -8.86
C LEU A 110 -1.13 10.29 -7.35
N ASP A 111 -1.08 11.54 -6.87
CA ASP A 111 -1.39 11.94 -5.50
C ASP A 111 -2.90 12.16 -5.26
N GLY A 112 -3.76 11.79 -6.22
CA GLY A 112 -5.23 11.78 -6.06
C GLY A 112 -5.96 13.00 -6.64
N ASN A 113 -5.27 13.97 -7.23
CA ASN A 113 -5.94 15.11 -7.86
C ASN A 113 -6.62 14.70 -9.18
N PRO A 114 -7.76 15.32 -9.56
CA PRO A 114 -8.45 15.03 -10.82
C PRO A 114 -7.55 15.19 -12.05
N ILE A 115 -7.61 14.23 -12.98
CA ILE A 115 -6.81 14.29 -14.21
C ILE A 115 -7.18 15.50 -15.08
N GLN A 116 -8.47 15.88 -15.06
CA GLN A 116 -9.01 17.03 -15.79
C GLN A 116 -8.40 18.34 -15.33
N GLN A 117 -7.84 18.41 -14.12
CA GLN A 117 -7.22 19.61 -13.55
C GLN A 117 -5.69 19.49 -13.46
N THR A 118 -5.10 18.41 -13.98
CA THR A 118 -3.65 18.13 -13.92
C THR A 118 -3.06 17.86 -15.31
N LEU A 119 -3.08 16.61 -15.78
CA LEU A 119 -2.43 16.20 -17.03
C LEU A 119 -3.15 16.71 -18.28
N LEU A 120 -4.49 16.81 -18.24
CA LEU A 120 -5.28 17.29 -19.38
C LEU A 120 -5.11 18.79 -19.65
N MET A 121 -4.34 19.48 -18.79
CA MET A 121 -3.96 20.89 -18.96
C MET A 121 -2.77 21.06 -19.91
N CYS A 122 -2.08 19.97 -20.24
CA CYS A 122 -0.93 19.98 -21.13
C CYS A 122 -1.33 19.66 -22.57
N GLU A 123 -1.08 20.60 -23.48
CA GLU A 123 -1.31 20.46 -24.93
C GLU A 123 -0.53 19.28 -25.54
N TYR A 124 0.62 18.94 -24.98
CA TYR A 124 1.49 17.85 -25.45
C TYR A 124 1.08 16.47 -24.95
N PHE A 125 0.13 16.39 -24.02
CA PHE A 125 -0.40 15.12 -23.53
C PHE A 125 -1.40 14.50 -24.52
N TYR A 126 -2.02 15.30 -25.40
CA TYR A 126 -3.03 14.83 -26.35
C TYR A 126 -2.42 14.13 -27.55
N MET A 127 -3.09 13.05 -27.99
CA MET A 127 -2.65 12.24 -29.13
C MET A 127 -2.56 13.04 -30.43
N ASP A 128 -3.47 14.00 -30.67
CA ASP A 128 -3.42 14.88 -31.84
C ASP A 128 -2.09 15.64 -31.95
N THR A 129 -1.58 16.13 -30.82
CA THR A 129 -0.30 16.85 -30.77
C THR A 129 0.87 15.89 -30.98
N ILE A 130 0.83 14.72 -30.35
CA ILE A 130 1.85 13.68 -30.50
C ILE A 130 1.95 13.22 -31.96
N GLN A 131 0.81 12.96 -32.61
CA GLN A 131 0.73 12.63 -34.02
C GLN A 131 1.33 13.73 -34.89
N ALA A 132 0.97 15.00 -34.66
CA ALA A 132 1.53 16.13 -35.42
C ALA A 132 3.06 16.24 -35.26
N LEU A 133 3.60 15.96 -34.08
CA LEU A 133 5.05 15.93 -33.83
C LEU A 133 5.74 14.79 -34.58
N LEU A 134 5.17 13.59 -34.57
CA LEU A 134 5.70 12.41 -35.28
C LEU A 134 5.62 12.56 -36.80
N GLN A 135 4.56 13.19 -37.32
CA GLN A 135 4.41 13.52 -38.74
C GLN A 135 5.49 14.51 -39.16
N LYS A 136 5.71 15.57 -38.38
CA LYS A 136 6.77 16.54 -38.64
C LYS A 136 8.17 15.93 -38.59
N ALA A 137 8.39 14.94 -37.72
CA ALA A 137 9.63 14.19 -37.64
C ALA A 137 9.84 13.23 -38.82
N ASN A 138 8.83 13.02 -39.69
CA ASN A 138 8.78 12.01 -40.74
C ASN A 138 8.92 10.56 -40.22
N VAL A 139 8.33 10.28 -39.05
CA VAL A 139 8.39 8.94 -38.41
C VAL A 139 7.00 8.33 -38.18
N TRP A 140 5.93 9.11 -38.32
CA TRP A 140 4.55 8.65 -38.13
C TRP A 140 4.20 7.39 -38.93
N ASP A 141 4.49 7.36 -40.24
CA ASP A 141 4.14 6.23 -41.09
C ASP A 141 4.85 4.94 -40.67
N SER A 142 6.15 5.02 -40.32
CA SER A 142 6.92 3.87 -39.81
C SER A 142 6.39 3.37 -38.47
N VAL A 143 5.93 4.27 -37.60
CA VAL A 143 5.30 3.93 -36.31
C VAL A 143 3.96 3.23 -36.53
N CYS A 144 3.12 3.72 -37.45
CA CYS A 144 1.86 3.06 -37.79
C CYS A 144 2.07 1.68 -38.43
N LEU A 145 3.13 1.52 -39.23
CA LEU A 145 3.48 0.25 -39.87
C LEU A 145 4.23 -0.72 -38.94
N GLY A 146 4.73 -0.26 -37.80
CA GLY A 146 5.55 -1.06 -36.88
C GLY A 146 6.87 -1.55 -37.48
N SER A 147 7.38 -0.90 -38.53
CA SER A 147 8.60 -1.32 -39.24
C SER A 147 9.38 -0.13 -39.80
N GLY A 148 10.70 -0.28 -39.95
CA GLY A 148 11.56 0.78 -40.50
C GLY A 148 11.73 2.01 -39.59
N ILE A 149 11.47 1.86 -38.29
CA ILE A 149 11.44 2.98 -37.32
C ILE A 149 12.85 3.53 -37.08
N ALA A 150 13.83 2.65 -36.88
CA ALA A 150 15.21 3.06 -36.63
C ALA A 150 15.78 3.81 -37.84
N GLU A 151 15.53 3.31 -39.05
CA GLU A 151 15.96 3.94 -40.30
C GLU A 151 15.33 5.32 -40.46
N ALA A 152 14.02 5.46 -40.20
CA ALA A 152 13.31 6.74 -40.29
C ALA A 152 13.85 7.75 -39.26
N VAL A 153 14.05 7.32 -38.01
CA VAL A 153 14.64 8.16 -36.95
C VAL A 153 16.06 8.57 -37.32
N HIS A 154 16.89 7.72 -37.91
CA HIS A 154 18.26 8.09 -38.30
C HIS A 154 18.32 8.96 -39.55
N ALA A 155 17.40 8.77 -40.51
CA ALA A 155 17.36 9.53 -41.76
C ALA A 155 16.80 10.96 -41.60
N SER A 156 15.97 11.19 -40.59
CA SER A 156 15.31 12.49 -40.39
C SER A 156 16.30 13.62 -40.03
N SER A 157 16.24 14.74 -40.75
CA SER A 157 17.07 15.93 -40.51
C SER A 157 16.60 16.81 -39.35
N GLU A 158 15.47 16.46 -38.72
CA GLU A 158 14.86 17.28 -37.67
C GLU A 158 15.66 17.33 -36.37
N SER A 159 15.35 18.30 -35.52
CA SER A 159 16.08 18.50 -34.26
C SER A 159 15.83 17.35 -33.27
N ILE A 160 16.85 17.01 -32.49
CA ILE A 160 16.74 15.96 -31.45
C ILE A 160 15.71 16.35 -30.37
N LEU A 161 15.47 17.65 -30.20
CA LEU A 161 14.46 18.21 -29.29
C LEU A 161 13.04 17.87 -29.74
N LEU A 162 12.78 17.83 -31.06
CA LEU A 162 11.49 17.39 -31.60
C LEU A 162 11.21 15.93 -31.24
N PHE A 163 12.21 15.06 -31.40
CA PHE A 163 12.10 13.64 -31.03
C PHE A 163 11.84 13.44 -29.53
N ALA A 164 12.52 14.19 -28.67
CA ALA A 164 12.26 14.14 -27.22
C ALA A 164 10.82 14.55 -26.88
N MET A 165 10.33 15.64 -27.47
CA MET A 165 8.96 16.12 -27.26
C MET A 165 7.89 15.24 -27.91
N ALA A 166 8.24 14.37 -28.85
CA ALA A 166 7.32 13.37 -29.41
C ALA A 166 7.29 12.09 -28.56
N ALA A 167 8.46 11.56 -28.19
CA ALA A 167 8.57 10.26 -27.54
C ALA A 167 8.22 10.29 -26.05
N ILE A 168 8.63 11.32 -25.31
CA ILE A 168 8.40 11.37 -23.86
C ILE A 168 6.90 11.48 -23.53
N PRO A 169 6.12 12.41 -24.12
CA PRO A 169 4.68 12.45 -23.89
C PRO A 169 3.95 11.19 -24.36
N LEU A 170 4.40 10.53 -25.45
CA LEU A 170 3.85 9.25 -25.88
C LEU A 170 4.09 8.12 -24.86
N LEU A 171 5.32 7.98 -24.37
CA LEU A 171 5.65 7.01 -23.31
C LEU A 171 4.84 7.28 -22.04
N MET A 172 4.69 8.56 -21.69
CA MET A 172 3.96 8.97 -20.50
C MET A 172 2.47 8.71 -20.59
N THR A 173 1.81 9.07 -21.69
CA THR A 173 0.37 8.81 -21.90
C THR A 173 0.07 7.31 -21.83
N LYS A 174 0.90 6.49 -22.47
CA LYS A 174 0.85 5.03 -22.37
C LYS A 174 1.05 4.54 -20.93
N THR A 175 2.06 5.05 -20.23
CA THR A 175 2.31 4.70 -18.82
C THR A 175 1.11 5.06 -17.93
N CYS A 176 0.60 6.29 -18.04
CA CYS A 176 -0.58 6.74 -17.29
C CYS A 176 -1.80 5.86 -17.57
N HIS A 177 -1.99 5.41 -18.81
CA HIS A 177 -3.06 4.49 -19.15
C HIS A 177 -2.92 3.13 -18.42
N LEU A 178 -1.72 2.56 -18.38
CA LEU A 178 -1.44 1.33 -17.64
C LEU A 178 -1.73 1.50 -16.14
N LEU A 179 -1.25 2.59 -15.54
CA LEU A 179 -1.48 2.91 -14.13
C LEU A 179 -2.98 3.07 -13.81
N ARG A 180 -3.74 3.71 -14.70
CA ARG A 180 -5.20 3.82 -14.58
C ARG A 180 -5.90 2.46 -14.70
N ASN A 181 -5.50 1.62 -15.65
CA ASN A 181 -6.14 0.32 -15.83
C ASN A 181 -5.92 -0.58 -14.61
N VAL A 182 -4.71 -0.55 -14.03
CA VAL A 182 -4.37 -1.30 -12.82
C VAL A 182 -5.18 -0.82 -11.62
N THR A 183 -5.32 0.49 -11.44
CA THR A 183 -6.14 1.06 -10.35
C THR A 183 -7.61 0.70 -10.48
N ILE A 184 -8.18 0.73 -11.69
CA ILE A 184 -9.59 0.35 -11.91
C ILE A 184 -9.81 -1.16 -11.71
N ARG A 185 -8.81 -1.99 -12.06
CA ARG A 185 -8.86 -3.44 -11.80
C ARG A 185 -8.74 -3.77 -10.32
N ALA A 186 -8.07 -2.91 -9.55
CA ALA A 186 -8.02 -3.02 -8.11
C ALA A 186 -9.33 -2.47 -7.50
N ASP A 187 -9.81 -3.12 -6.43
CA ASP A 187 -11.03 -2.76 -5.70
C ASP A 187 -10.84 -1.45 -4.89
N ILE A 188 -10.74 -0.31 -5.59
CA ILE A 188 -10.40 1.00 -5.05
C ILE A 188 -11.62 1.90 -4.85
N PHE A 189 -11.53 2.84 -3.91
CA PHE A 189 -12.54 3.89 -3.73
C PHE A 189 -12.26 5.08 -4.66
N GLU A 190 -13.03 5.19 -5.75
CA GLU A 190 -12.92 6.28 -6.70
C GLU A 190 -13.25 7.64 -6.04
N GLU A 191 -12.56 8.70 -6.46
CA GLU A 191 -12.70 10.09 -5.97
C GLU A 191 -12.32 10.34 -4.51
N GLU A 192 -12.01 9.29 -3.73
CA GLU A 192 -11.45 9.39 -2.39
C GLU A 192 -9.94 9.12 -2.40
N GLU A 193 -9.52 7.96 -2.93
CA GLU A 193 -8.10 7.57 -2.98
C GLU A 193 -7.44 7.90 -4.32
N PHE A 194 -8.22 7.91 -5.42
CA PHE A 194 -7.71 8.16 -6.76
C PHE A 194 -8.79 8.71 -7.68
N ALA A 195 -8.43 9.70 -8.50
CA ALA A 195 -9.29 10.24 -9.53
C ALA A 195 -8.92 9.65 -10.90
N SER A 196 -9.57 8.54 -11.26
CA SER A 196 -9.23 7.76 -12.47
C SER A 196 -9.39 8.60 -13.75
N GLY A 197 -10.48 9.37 -13.82
CA GLY A 197 -10.86 10.22 -14.95
C GLY A 197 -11.01 9.45 -16.28
N SER A 198 -11.43 10.14 -17.35
CA SER A 198 -11.47 9.54 -18.69
C SER A 198 -10.24 9.94 -19.51
N PHE A 199 -9.63 8.96 -20.18
CA PHE A 199 -8.56 9.17 -21.17
C PHE A 199 -9.07 9.09 -22.62
N SER A 200 -10.39 9.03 -22.84
CA SER A 200 -10.99 8.75 -24.15
C SER A 200 -10.55 9.72 -25.27
N GLU A 201 -10.17 10.95 -24.93
CA GLU A 201 -9.72 11.98 -25.87
C GLU A 201 -8.19 12.01 -26.08
N VAL A 202 -7.45 11.23 -25.29
CA VAL A 202 -5.98 11.30 -25.18
C VAL A 202 -5.31 9.96 -25.57
N LEU A 203 -6.09 8.89 -25.66
CA LEU A 203 -5.58 7.53 -25.76
C LEU A 203 -4.88 7.22 -27.10
N PRO A 204 -3.61 6.76 -27.08
CA PRO A 204 -2.87 6.30 -28.25
C PRO A 204 -3.23 4.84 -28.60
N ASN A 205 -4.53 4.51 -28.72
CA ASN A 205 -5.00 3.14 -28.96
C ASN A 205 -4.56 2.54 -30.31
N THR A 206 -3.96 3.34 -31.18
CA THR A 206 -3.49 2.92 -32.50
C THR A 206 -2.07 2.39 -32.51
N ILE A 207 -1.25 2.60 -31.47
CA ILE A 207 0.18 2.24 -31.46
C ILE A 207 0.42 1.09 -30.48
N ALA A 208 1.03 -0.01 -30.95
CA ALA A 208 1.40 -1.14 -30.11
C ALA A 208 2.55 -0.79 -29.15
N ASP A 209 2.58 -1.41 -27.96
CA ASP A 209 3.55 -1.07 -26.92
C ASP A 209 5.00 -1.39 -27.31
N GLU A 210 5.21 -2.48 -28.06
CA GLU A 210 6.52 -2.83 -28.63
C GLU A 210 7.05 -1.74 -29.57
N VAL A 211 6.18 -1.14 -30.38
CA VAL A 211 6.52 -0.07 -31.33
C VAL A 211 6.96 1.19 -30.57
N VAL A 212 6.30 1.51 -29.45
CA VAL A 212 6.67 2.65 -28.60
C VAL A 212 8.07 2.46 -28.00
N LEU A 213 8.40 1.26 -27.53
CA LEU A 213 9.75 0.93 -27.04
C LEU A 213 10.80 1.00 -28.15
N GLN A 214 10.53 0.45 -29.33
CA GLN A 214 11.45 0.52 -30.49
C GLN A 214 11.72 1.97 -30.91
N LEU A 215 10.69 2.83 -30.92
CA LEU A 215 10.85 4.26 -31.19
C LEU A 215 11.74 4.93 -30.14
N ALA A 216 11.52 4.64 -28.85
CA ALA A 216 12.34 5.19 -27.77
C ALA A 216 13.81 4.74 -27.88
N ASP A 217 14.06 3.47 -28.19
CA ASP A 217 15.41 2.92 -28.39
C ASP A 217 16.14 3.57 -29.58
N ALA A 218 15.44 3.77 -30.70
CA ALA A 218 15.99 4.44 -31.87
C ALA A 218 16.38 5.90 -31.58
N ILE A 219 15.53 6.62 -30.82
CA ILE A 219 15.78 8.01 -30.43
C ILE A 219 16.94 8.09 -29.44
N GLU A 220 17.00 7.19 -28.46
CA GLU A 220 18.11 7.09 -27.52
C GLU A 220 19.44 6.84 -28.24
N ALA A 221 19.48 5.88 -29.17
CA ALA A 221 20.67 5.60 -29.98
C ALA A 221 21.14 6.83 -30.78
N ARG A 222 20.19 7.61 -31.32
CA ARG A 222 20.47 8.88 -32.00
C ARG A 222 21.03 9.94 -31.03
N PHE A 223 20.48 10.07 -29.82
CA PHE A 223 20.97 10.97 -28.78
C PHE A 223 22.40 10.63 -28.37
N GLU A 224 22.67 9.35 -28.07
CA GLU A 224 24.00 8.87 -27.71
C GLU A 224 25.01 9.08 -28.83
N GLY A 225 24.64 8.76 -30.08
CA GLY A 225 25.49 8.96 -31.25
C GLY A 225 25.90 10.44 -31.41
N MET A 226 24.94 11.36 -31.23
CA MET A 226 25.20 12.80 -31.23
C MET A 226 26.16 13.22 -30.11
N LEU A 227 25.94 12.74 -28.87
CA LEU A 227 26.79 13.07 -27.72
C LEU A 227 28.22 12.52 -27.89
N ARG A 228 28.37 11.29 -28.38
CA ARG A 228 29.67 10.66 -28.72
C ARG A 228 30.42 11.43 -29.82
N TYR A 229 29.71 11.91 -30.84
CA TYR A 229 30.30 12.75 -31.89
C TYR A 229 30.79 14.10 -31.36
N LYS A 230 30.04 14.71 -30.42
CA LYS A 230 30.44 15.99 -29.79
C LYS A 230 31.64 15.84 -28.85
N SER A 231 31.70 14.76 -28.06
CA SER A 231 32.81 14.51 -27.12
C SER A 231 34.14 14.19 -27.81
N THR A 232 34.11 13.54 -28.98
CA THR A 232 35.30 13.27 -29.80
C THR A 232 35.86 14.52 -30.50
N ARG A 233 35.00 15.48 -30.87
CA ARG A 233 35.41 16.73 -31.52
C ARG A 233 36.05 17.75 -30.56
N ALA A 234 35.70 17.70 -29.28
CA ALA A 234 36.33 18.53 -28.24
C ALA A 234 37.82 18.18 -28.00
N LYS A 235 38.27 16.98 -28.37
CA LYS A 235 39.65 16.49 -28.18
C LYS A 235 40.62 16.83 -29.32
N ILE A 236 40.17 17.48 -30.41
CA ILE A 236 41.04 17.85 -31.54
C ILE A 236 41.52 19.31 -31.36
N PRO A 237 42.83 19.58 -31.19
CA PRO A 237 43.32 20.94 -30.98
C PRO A 237 43.14 21.78 -32.26
N LYS A 238 42.42 22.90 -32.15
CA LYS A 238 42.23 23.86 -33.25
C LYS A 238 43.59 24.50 -33.63
N LYS A 239 44.20 24.06 -34.74
CA LYS A 239 45.34 24.76 -35.37
C LYS A 239 44.92 26.17 -35.78
N LYS A 240 45.57 27.19 -35.22
CA LYS A 240 45.46 28.61 -35.60
C LYS A 240 45.68 28.77 -37.11
N LYS A 241 44.65 29.20 -37.84
CA LYS A 241 44.79 29.69 -39.22
C LYS A 241 44.79 31.22 -39.19
N ASN A 242 45.99 31.79 -39.34
CA ASN A 242 46.23 33.19 -39.67
C ASN A 242 45.69 33.45 -41.08
N THR A 243 44.76 34.40 -41.28
CA THR A 243 44.89 35.43 -42.34
C THR A 243 43.86 36.57 -42.24
N LYS A 244 44.42 37.78 -42.26
CA LYS A 244 43.95 39.12 -42.65
C LYS A 244 42.51 39.35 -43.18
N LYS A 245 41.94 40.43 -42.63
CA LYS A 245 40.90 41.35 -43.15
C LYS A 245 40.75 41.38 -44.68
N ASN A 246 39.51 41.25 -45.15
CA ASN A 246 38.98 42.16 -46.16
C ASN A 246 37.45 42.35 -46.00
N LYS A 247 37.01 43.60 -46.13
CA LYS A 247 35.61 44.04 -46.08
C LYS A 247 34.93 43.83 -47.43
N GLY A 248 33.66 43.45 -47.42
CA GLY A 248 32.75 43.49 -48.59
C GLY A 248 31.52 42.62 -48.32
N GLY A 249 30.34 43.25 -48.21
CA GLY A 249 29.10 42.58 -47.75
C GLY A 249 28.32 41.84 -48.83
N LYS A 250 27.40 40.97 -48.38
CA LYS A 250 25.99 40.88 -48.80
C LYS A 250 25.27 39.84 -47.94
N HIS A 251 24.02 40.16 -47.58
CA HIS A 251 23.05 39.26 -46.96
C HIS A 251 22.80 38.04 -47.85
N GLU A 252 22.83 36.83 -47.29
CA GLU A 252 22.06 35.68 -47.78
C GLU A 252 21.65 34.78 -46.60
N ALA A 253 20.46 34.22 -46.72
CA ALA A 253 19.66 33.60 -45.70
C ALA A 253 20.04 32.13 -45.40
N GLY A 254 19.67 31.67 -44.21
CA GLY A 254 19.18 30.31 -43.96
C GLY A 254 20.20 29.17 -44.01
N LYS A 255 20.98 29.00 -42.94
CA LYS A 255 21.45 27.68 -42.48
C LYS A 255 21.38 27.62 -40.97
N SER A 256 20.42 26.86 -40.44
CA SER A 256 20.34 26.44 -39.04
C SER A 256 21.48 25.45 -38.76
N GLN A 257 22.71 25.96 -38.65
CA GLN A 257 23.82 25.24 -38.04
C GLN A 257 23.80 25.56 -36.56
N ASP A 258 23.50 24.55 -35.74
CA ASP A 258 23.65 24.60 -34.28
C ASP A 258 25.10 24.99 -33.92
N SER A 259 25.34 26.28 -33.68
CA SER A 259 26.56 26.76 -33.02
C SER A 259 26.44 26.46 -31.52
N CYS A 260 26.88 25.27 -31.11
CA CYS A 260 26.85 24.86 -29.70
C CYS A 260 28.05 25.40 -28.90
N ASN A 261 27.75 26.16 -27.84
CA ASN A 261 28.60 26.33 -26.66
C ASN A 261 28.60 25.03 -25.82
N GLU A 262 29.62 24.82 -24.99
CA GLU A 262 29.73 23.66 -24.09
C GLU A 262 28.50 23.50 -23.16
N ASP A 263 27.85 24.62 -22.80
CA ASP A 263 26.63 24.69 -21.98
C ASP A 263 25.44 23.87 -22.51
N ASN A 264 25.39 23.58 -23.82
CA ASN A 264 24.29 22.83 -24.40
C ASN A 264 24.43 21.31 -24.22
N VAL A 265 25.64 20.76 -24.02
CA VAL A 265 25.85 19.30 -23.96
C VAL A 265 25.19 18.70 -22.72
N GLN A 266 25.36 19.35 -21.56
CA GLN A 266 24.75 18.92 -20.30
C GLN A 266 23.22 18.93 -20.35
N LEU A 267 22.61 19.90 -21.05
CA LEU A 267 21.16 19.94 -21.27
C LEU A 267 20.66 18.78 -22.14
N TYR A 268 21.43 18.37 -23.16
CA TYR A 268 21.08 17.19 -23.97
C TYR A 268 21.23 15.89 -23.17
N GLU A 269 22.23 15.79 -22.28
CA GLU A 269 22.34 14.68 -21.33
C GLU A 269 21.15 14.65 -20.36
N ALA A 270 20.70 15.81 -19.86
CA ALA A 270 19.53 15.93 -18.99
C ALA A 270 18.24 15.46 -19.69
N ILE A 271 18.05 15.81 -20.97
CA ILE A 271 16.92 15.31 -21.79
C ILE A 271 17.03 13.81 -22.01
N LEU A 272 18.23 13.29 -22.29
CA LEU A 272 18.45 11.85 -22.45
C LEU A 272 18.10 11.07 -21.17
N ARG A 273 18.48 11.57 -19.98
CA ARG A 273 18.09 10.94 -18.71
C ARG A 273 16.57 10.87 -18.53
N ARG A 274 15.83 11.92 -18.94
CA ARG A 274 14.36 11.95 -18.90
C ARG A 274 13.72 10.98 -19.90
N LEU A 275 14.30 10.80 -21.08
CA LEU A 275 13.88 9.78 -22.04
C LEU A 275 14.12 8.37 -21.48
N GLN A 276 15.30 8.11 -20.92
CA GLN A 276 15.66 6.84 -20.28
C GLN A 276 14.74 6.52 -19.10
N LEU A 277 14.42 7.53 -18.29
CA LEU A 277 13.47 7.42 -17.19
C LEU A 277 12.10 6.94 -17.69
N ARG A 278 11.55 7.64 -18.68
CA ARG A 278 10.23 7.35 -19.23
C ARG A 278 10.15 6.00 -19.91
N LYS A 279 11.20 5.63 -20.64
CA LYS A 279 11.35 4.30 -21.23
C LYS A 279 11.40 3.21 -20.15
N GLY A 280 12.18 3.44 -19.09
CA GLY A 280 12.30 2.52 -17.95
C GLY A 280 10.98 2.30 -17.22
N LEU A 281 10.26 3.39 -16.88
CA LEU A 281 8.93 3.32 -16.27
C LEU A 281 7.95 2.55 -17.16
N PHE A 282 7.88 2.91 -18.46
CA PHE A 282 6.97 2.24 -19.39
C PHE A 282 7.25 0.74 -19.49
N ARG A 283 8.53 0.34 -19.62
CA ARG A 283 8.94 -1.07 -19.66
C ARG A 283 8.56 -1.84 -18.39
N VAL A 284 8.76 -1.24 -17.21
CA VAL A 284 8.40 -1.87 -15.94
C VAL A 284 6.90 -2.11 -15.88
N PHE A 285 6.09 -1.08 -16.15
CA PHE A 285 4.64 -1.18 -16.05
C PHE A 285 4.03 -2.01 -17.17
N SER A 286 4.59 -2.01 -18.38
CA SER A 286 4.14 -2.89 -19.47
C SER A 286 4.37 -4.36 -19.09
N ASN A 287 5.53 -4.69 -18.50
CA ASN A 287 5.82 -6.06 -18.05
C ASN A 287 4.91 -6.51 -16.89
N LEU A 288 4.40 -5.57 -16.11
CA LEU A 288 3.44 -5.83 -15.04
C LEU A 288 1.99 -5.96 -15.54
N ASP A 289 1.68 -5.45 -16.73
CA ASP A 289 0.33 -5.52 -17.34
C ASP A 289 0.16 -6.75 -18.24
N LEU A 290 1.26 -7.44 -18.59
CA LEU A 290 1.23 -8.70 -19.35
C LEU A 290 0.40 -9.77 -18.61
N VAL A 291 -0.23 -10.63 -19.41
CA VAL A 291 -1.20 -11.70 -19.04
C VAL A 291 -0.97 -12.26 -17.63
N PRO A 292 -2.03 -12.41 -16.80
CA PRO A 292 -1.98 -12.81 -15.38
C PRO A 292 -1.34 -14.19 -15.08
N GLU A 293 -0.79 -14.88 -16.07
CA GLU A 293 -0.23 -16.22 -15.95
C GLU A 293 1.18 -16.24 -15.32
N SER A 294 1.97 -15.16 -15.36
CA SER A 294 3.24 -15.06 -14.59
C SER A 294 3.82 -13.65 -14.55
N PHE A 295 4.17 -13.14 -13.37
CA PHE A 295 4.91 -11.88 -13.23
C PHE A 295 6.42 -12.14 -13.06
N PRO A 296 7.31 -11.54 -13.88
CA PRO A 296 8.76 -11.70 -13.70
C PRO A 296 9.29 -10.79 -12.57
N LEU A 297 8.83 -11.02 -11.32
CA LEU A 297 9.04 -10.12 -10.17
C LEU A 297 10.52 -9.84 -9.88
N SER A 298 11.39 -10.84 -10.00
CA SER A 298 12.85 -10.65 -9.82
C SER A 298 13.46 -9.67 -10.83
N GLN A 299 13.02 -9.74 -12.09
CA GLN A 299 13.46 -8.81 -13.14
C GLN A 299 12.87 -7.41 -12.90
N ILE A 300 11.61 -7.34 -12.49
CA ILE A 300 10.92 -6.09 -12.16
C ILE A 300 11.62 -5.37 -11.02
N ILE A 301 12.02 -6.06 -9.96
CA ILE A 301 12.79 -5.49 -8.84
C ILE A 301 14.10 -4.88 -9.35
N SER A 302 14.84 -5.59 -10.21
CA SER A 302 16.07 -5.06 -10.81
C SER A 302 15.82 -3.80 -11.65
N ASP A 303 14.77 -3.79 -12.46
CA ASP A 303 14.45 -2.66 -13.32
C ASP A 303 13.91 -1.45 -12.53
N LEU A 304 13.16 -1.67 -11.45
CA LEU A 304 12.74 -0.63 -10.50
C LEU A 304 13.95 0.04 -9.82
N TYR A 305 14.97 -0.73 -9.41
CA TYR A 305 16.19 -0.14 -8.85
C TYR A 305 16.93 0.73 -9.87
N LYS A 306 17.04 0.30 -11.13
CA LYS A 306 17.63 1.13 -12.21
C LYS A 306 16.84 2.42 -12.43
N VAL A 307 15.51 2.35 -12.43
CA VAL A 307 14.64 3.53 -12.54
C VAL A 307 14.86 4.49 -11.36
N LYS A 308 14.98 3.95 -10.13
CA LYS A 308 15.27 4.74 -8.93
C LYS A 308 16.64 5.45 -9.02
N GLU A 309 17.65 4.79 -9.58
CA GLU A 309 18.97 5.41 -9.84
C GLU A 309 18.87 6.58 -10.82
N ILE A 310 18.02 6.48 -11.85
CA ILE A 310 17.80 7.59 -12.80
C ILE A 310 17.11 8.77 -12.12
N PHE A 311 16.10 8.53 -11.27
CA PHE A 311 15.49 9.59 -10.46
C PHE A 311 16.50 10.28 -9.55
N GLN A 312 17.35 9.50 -8.88
CA GLN A 312 18.43 10.04 -8.05
C GLN A 312 19.42 10.87 -8.87
N ALA A 313 19.77 10.42 -10.08
CA ALA A 313 20.64 11.16 -10.98
C ALA A 313 20.01 12.52 -11.36
N ILE A 314 18.72 12.55 -11.72
CA ILE A 314 17.98 13.79 -12.01
C ILE A 314 17.97 14.72 -10.80
N LYS A 315 17.74 14.19 -9.59
CA LYS A 315 17.78 14.98 -8.35
C LYS A 315 19.14 15.65 -8.13
N THR A 316 20.23 14.99 -8.49
CA THR A 316 21.59 15.52 -8.35
C THR A 316 22.05 16.44 -9.50
N GLU A 317 21.23 16.67 -10.54
CA GLU A 317 21.61 17.53 -11.68
C GLU A 317 21.92 18.96 -11.24
N GLY A 318 21.23 19.47 -10.22
CA GLY A 318 21.49 20.80 -9.65
C GLY A 318 22.86 20.95 -8.95
N LEU A 319 23.59 19.85 -8.71
CA LEU A 319 24.98 19.89 -8.24
C LEU A 319 25.97 20.00 -9.40
N ILE A 320 25.55 19.65 -10.61
CA ILE A 320 26.38 19.56 -11.82
C ILE A 320 26.19 20.82 -12.68
N MET A 321 24.99 21.39 -12.68
CA MET A 321 24.59 22.52 -13.52
C MET A 321 24.15 23.72 -12.68
N ASP A 322 24.52 24.93 -13.09
CA ASP A 322 24.10 26.17 -12.41
C ASP A 322 22.59 26.40 -12.56
N ALA A 323 21.96 27.02 -11.56
CA ALA A 323 20.52 27.33 -11.57
C ALA A 323 20.07 28.14 -12.82
N VAL A 324 20.96 28.94 -13.39
CA VAL A 324 20.71 29.71 -14.63
C VAL A 324 20.62 28.81 -15.87
N GLN A 325 21.36 27.69 -15.90
CA GLN A 325 21.33 26.74 -17.00
C GLN A 325 20.03 25.89 -16.98
N LEU A 326 19.52 25.59 -15.79
CA LEU A 326 18.25 24.87 -15.57
C LEU A 326 17.00 25.78 -15.63
N GLY A 327 17.16 27.11 -15.53
CA GLY A 327 16.07 28.11 -15.55
C GLY A 327 15.39 28.31 -16.92
N GLY A 328 14.81 27.25 -17.48
CA GLY A 328 13.94 27.29 -18.65
C GLY A 328 12.52 27.74 -18.32
N HIS A 329 11.76 28.12 -19.34
CA HIS A 329 10.33 28.42 -19.21
C HIS A 329 9.52 27.28 -19.81
N ALA A 330 8.69 26.62 -18.98
CA ALA A 330 7.74 25.62 -19.46
C ALA A 330 6.70 26.25 -20.39
N PHE A 331 6.18 25.46 -21.34
CA PHE A 331 5.19 25.89 -22.32
C PHE A 331 4.18 24.77 -22.62
N GLY A 332 3.03 25.14 -23.21
CA GLY A 332 1.97 24.19 -23.57
C GLY A 332 1.07 23.77 -22.40
N PHE A 333 1.04 24.52 -21.31
CA PHE A 333 0.11 24.32 -20.19
C PHE A 333 -0.92 25.45 -20.18
N ASP A 334 -2.21 25.11 -20.16
CA ASP A 334 -3.30 26.08 -20.12
C ASP A 334 -4.41 25.59 -19.18
N LEU A 335 -4.57 26.28 -18.04
CA LEU A 335 -5.57 25.97 -17.01
C LEU A 335 -7.02 25.98 -17.52
N LEU A 336 -7.26 26.54 -18.71
CA LEU A 336 -8.59 26.62 -19.29
C LEU A 336 -8.97 25.38 -20.13
N LEU A 337 -8.04 24.46 -20.43
CA LEU A 337 -8.34 23.26 -21.22
C LEU A 337 -9.34 22.33 -20.51
N SER A 338 -9.31 22.30 -19.17
CA SER A 338 -10.26 21.57 -18.32
C SER A 338 -11.71 21.95 -18.55
N HIS A 339 -11.99 23.16 -19.05
CA HIS A 339 -13.35 23.69 -19.24
C HIS A 339 -14.03 23.14 -20.49
N ILE A 340 -13.25 22.68 -21.46
CA ILE A 340 -13.78 22.05 -22.69
C ILE A 340 -14.25 20.63 -22.38
N ILE A 341 -13.56 20.01 -21.43
CA ILE A 341 -13.83 18.66 -20.96
C ILE A 341 -15.00 18.78 -19.99
N SER A 342 -16.06 17.99 -20.18
CA SER A 342 -17.22 18.01 -19.27
C SER A 342 -16.77 17.61 -17.86
N SER A 343 -16.51 18.60 -17.02
CA SER A 343 -16.19 18.42 -15.61
C SER A 343 -17.45 18.70 -14.79
N ASN A 344 -17.91 17.70 -14.06
CA ASN A 344 -18.95 17.87 -13.04
C ASN A 344 -18.35 18.38 -11.71
N LEU A 345 -17.04 18.62 -11.67
CA LEU A 345 -16.31 19.07 -10.49
C LEU A 345 -16.09 20.59 -10.53
N PRO A 346 -16.23 21.28 -9.38
CA PRO A 346 -15.86 22.68 -9.27
C PRO A 346 -14.35 22.90 -9.49
N PRO A 347 -13.93 24.10 -9.90
CA PRO A 347 -12.52 24.42 -10.08
C PRO A 347 -11.74 24.31 -8.76
N ARG A 348 -10.67 23.52 -8.73
CA ARG A 348 -9.72 23.48 -7.60
C ARG A 348 -8.42 24.20 -7.96
N ASN A 349 -7.87 24.93 -7.00
CA ASN A 349 -6.53 25.51 -7.12
C ASN A 349 -5.49 24.47 -6.72
N ILE A 350 -5.00 23.70 -7.70
CA ILE A 350 -3.94 22.73 -7.46
C ILE A 350 -2.60 23.47 -7.44
N VAL A 351 -1.93 23.43 -6.29
CA VAL A 351 -0.58 23.99 -6.12
C VAL A 351 0.43 22.95 -6.56
N LEU A 352 1.17 23.27 -7.62
CA LEU A 352 2.19 22.36 -8.15
C LEU A 352 3.34 22.25 -7.14
N SER A 353 3.68 21.01 -6.76
CA SER A 353 4.80 20.73 -5.86
C SER A 353 6.17 21.04 -6.50
N SER A 354 7.21 21.11 -5.67
CA SER A 354 8.57 21.31 -6.17
C SER A 354 9.04 20.09 -6.97
N LEU A 355 10.02 20.28 -7.86
CA LEU A 355 10.60 19.15 -8.60
C LEU A 355 11.25 18.13 -7.64
N GLU A 356 11.88 18.60 -6.56
CA GLU A 356 12.50 17.72 -5.57
C GLU A 356 11.48 16.83 -4.86
N ASP A 357 10.32 17.39 -4.48
CA ASP A 357 9.24 16.63 -3.84
C ASP A 357 8.64 15.61 -4.81
N CYS A 358 8.45 15.96 -6.08
CA CYS A 358 7.95 15.03 -7.09
C CYS A 358 8.96 13.90 -7.39
N LEU A 359 10.26 14.19 -7.44
CA LEU A 359 11.29 13.15 -7.57
C LEU A 359 11.31 12.23 -6.35
N LYS A 360 11.14 12.79 -5.14
CA LYS A 360 11.01 12.00 -3.91
C LYS A 360 9.79 11.09 -3.96
N PHE A 361 8.62 11.63 -4.31
CA PHE A 361 7.38 10.86 -4.47
C PHE A 361 7.56 9.66 -5.39
N TRP A 362 8.18 9.84 -6.56
CA TRP A 362 8.42 8.73 -7.49
C TRP A 362 9.44 7.71 -6.97
N MET A 363 10.51 8.16 -6.30
CA MET A 363 11.48 7.25 -5.69
C MET A 363 10.87 6.41 -4.57
N ASP A 364 9.94 6.99 -3.81
CA ASP A 364 9.16 6.30 -2.78
C ASP A 364 8.18 5.32 -3.44
N LEU A 365 7.45 5.73 -4.48
CA LEU A 365 6.55 4.86 -5.25
C LEU A 365 7.26 3.63 -5.82
N VAL A 366 8.38 3.84 -6.52
CA VAL A 366 9.21 2.76 -7.09
C VAL A 366 9.81 1.88 -6.00
N GLY A 367 10.25 2.49 -4.89
CA GLY A 367 10.78 1.77 -3.73
C GLY A 367 9.74 0.88 -3.05
N HIS A 368 8.53 1.40 -2.84
CA HIS A 368 7.42 0.66 -2.24
C HIS A 368 6.92 -0.45 -3.17
N LEU A 369 6.91 -0.24 -4.50
CA LEU A 369 6.57 -1.30 -5.45
C LEU A 369 7.62 -2.42 -5.47
N ALA A 370 8.91 -2.07 -5.40
CA ALA A 370 9.98 -3.06 -5.28
C ALA A 370 9.85 -3.84 -3.96
N PHE A 371 9.52 -3.16 -2.85
CA PHE A 371 9.23 -3.83 -1.58
C PHE A 371 8.02 -4.77 -1.70
N GLY A 372 6.92 -4.31 -2.30
CA GLY A 372 5.71 -5.10 -2.53
C GLY A 372 5.97 -6.40 -3.31
N ALA A 373 6.84 -6.34 -4.32
CA ALA A 373 7.24 -7.51 -5.10
C ALA A 373 8.07 -8.55 -4.31
N LEU A 374 8.70 -8.16 -3.19
CA LEU A 374 9.42 -9.10 -2.32
C LEU A 374 8.48 -10.05 -1.56
N GLY A 375 7.17 -9.80 -1.57
CA GLY A 375 6.15 -10.68 -1.01
C GLY A 375 6.21 -12.11 -1.57
N GLU A 376 6.75 -12.29 -2.79
CA GLU A 376 7.01 -13.59 -3.43
C GLU A 376 7.90 -14.54 -2.58
N GLN A 377 8.71 -13.99 -1.68
CA GLN A 377 9.60 -14.75 -0.80
C GLN A 377 8.87 -15.34 0.43
N CYS A 378 7.63 -14.93 0.69
CA CYS A 378 6.84 -15.47 1.81
C CYS A 378 6.47 -16.92 1.54
N SER A 379 6.62 -17.77 2.56
CA SER A 379 6.36 -19.21 2.47
C SER A 379 5.19 -19.68 3.33
N THR A 380 4.73 -18.86 4.26
CA THR A 380 3.57 -19.12 5.13
C THR A 380 2.60 -17.93 5.10
N ILE A 381 1.34 -18.18 5.45
CA ILE A 381 0.31 -17.14 5.51
C ILE A 381 0.60 -16.11 6.61
N GLU A 382 1.24 -16.53 7.71
CA GLU A 382 1.72 -15.68 8.80
C GLU A 382 2.82 -14.73 8.33
N GLU A 383 3.81 -15.23 7.59
CA GLU A 383 4.86 -14.42 7.00
C GLU A 383 4.26 -13.38 6.05
N LEU A 384 3.30 -13.79 5.21
CA LEU A 384 2.59 -12.88 4.32
C LEU A 384 1.82 -11.80 5.10
N ARG A 385 1.10 -12.18 6.17
CA ARG A 385 0.39 -11.22 7.03
C ARG A 385 1.35 -10.20 7.64
N LYS A 386 2.46 -10.65 8.21
CA LYS A 386 3.50 -9.77 8.79
C LYS A 386 4.12 -8.86 7.75
N PHE A 387 4.37 -9.39 6.55
CA PHE A 387 4.84 -8.61 5.41
C PHE A 387 3.84 -7.52 5.02
N LEU A 388 2.55 -7.84 4.90
CA LEU A 388 1.51 -6.88 4.56
C LEU A 388 1.32 -5.81 5.64
N ILE A 389 1.42 -6.16 6.93
CA ILE A 389 1.44 -5.19 8.03
C ILE A 389 2.64 -4.25 7.88
N SER A 390 3.83 -4.76 7.57
CA SER A 390 5.00 -3.92 7.34
C SER A 390 4.86 -3.06 6.09
N PHE A 391 4.28 -3.59 5.02
CA PHE A 391 4.01 -2.87 3.78
C PHE A 391 3.05 -1.70 4.03
N CYS A 392 1.97 -1.93 4.78
CA CYS A 392 1.00 -0.89 5.17
C CYS A 392 1.67 0.27 5.93
N ARG A 393 2.64 -0.02 6.81
CA ARG A 393 3.37 1.01 7.58
C ARG A 393 4.20 1.96 6.72
N HIS A 394 4.56 1.57 5.49
CA HIS A 394 5.22 2.46 4.54
C HIS A 394 4.25 3.47 3.89
N GLN A 395 2.94 3.38 4.18
CA GLN A 395 1.88 4.18 3.57
C GLN A 395 1.99 4.26 2.03
N PRO A 396 2.01 3.10 1.35
CA PRO A 396 2.20 3.05 -0.09
C PRO A 396 1.06 3.74 -0.84
N ASN A 397 1.41 4.43 -1.92
CA ASN A 397 0.46 5.06 -2.82
C ASN A 397 -0.50 4.02 -3.43
N ILE A 398 -1.72 4.46 -3.80
CA ILE A 398 -2.78 3.62 -4.37
C ILE A 398 -2.32 2.77 -5.56
N ILE A 399 -1.44 3.30 -6.42
CA ILE A 399 -0.87 2.55 -7.54
C ILE A 399 -0.15 1.29 -7.03
N VAL A 400 0.70 1.46 -6.03
CA VAL A 400 1.51 0.38 -5.46
C VAL A 400 0.62 -0.65 -4.78
N ARG A 401 -0.37 -0.18 -4.00
CA ARG A 401 -1.36 -1.04 -3.35
C ARG A 401 -2.16 -1.85 -4.36
N SER A 402 -2.53 -1.24 -5.49
CA SER A 402 -3.24 -1.89 -6.60
C SER A 402 -2.41 -3.01 -7.23
N TYR A 403 -1.12 -2.77 -7.51
CA TYR A 403 -0.24 -3.84 -8.02
C TYR A 403 -0.06 -4.98 -7.02
N VAL A 404 0.19 -4.67 -5.74
CA VAL A 404 0.34 -5.70 -4.71
C VAL A 404 -0.94 -6.52 -4.54
N LEU A 405 -2.12 -5.90 -4.67
CA LEU A 405 -3.40 -6.61 -4.67
C LEU A 405 -3.50 -7.60 -5.84
N LEU A 406 -3.08 -7.19 -7.05
CA LEU A 406 -3.06 -8.07 -8.21
C LEU A 406 -2.03 -9.20 -8.07
N PHE A 407 -0.93 -8.99 -7.34
CA PHE A 407 0.02 -10.06 -7.01
C PHE A 407 -0.52 -11.04 -5.97
N LEU A 408 -1.40 -10.55 -5.07
CA LEU A 408 -1.86 -11.30 -3.91
C LEU A 408 -2.68 -12.53 -4.29
N CYS A 409 -3.55 -12.43 -5.29
CA CYS A 409 -4.30 -13.57 -5.80
C CYS A 409 -4.65 -13.35 -7.28
N ALA A 410 -3.89 -13.99 -8.17
CA ALA A 410 -4.21 -14.12 -9.59
C ALA A 410 -4.58 -15.59 -9.85
N ASP A 411 -5.76 -15.84 -10.44
CA ASP A 411 -6.24 -17.20 -10.73
C ASP A 411 -6.18 -18.17 -9.53
N LYS A 412 -6.60 -17.71 -8.34
CA LYS A 412 -6.58 -18.45 -7.06
C LYS A 412 -5.18 -18.82 -6.56
N LYS A 413 -4.13 -18.26 -7.17
CA LYS A 413 -2.75 -18.45 -6.73
C LYS A 413 -2.19 -17.17 -6.12
N VAL A 414 -1.53 -17.33 -4.98
CA VAL A 414 -0.81 -16.26 -4.30
C VAL A 414 0.58 -16.10 -4.90
N PHE A 415 0.88 -14.90 -5.43
CA PHE A 415 2.13 -14.60 -6.15
C PHE A 415 2.48 -15.65 -7.24
N ASP A 416 1.47 -16.25 -7.88
CA ASP A 416 1.58 -17.35 -8.87
C ASP A 416 2.32 -18.62 -8.37
N ARG A 417 2.44 -18.80 -7.04
CA ARG A 417 3.15 -19.95 -6.45
C ARG A 417 2.24 -20.96 -5.78
N TYR A 418 1.38 -20.48 -4.87
CA TYR A 418 0.60 -21.35 -3.99
C TYR A 418 -0.89 -21.22 -4.27
N ASN A 419 -1.60 -22.34 -4.40
CA ASN A 419 -3.07 -22.31 -4.38
C ASN A 419 -3.52 -21.83 -2.99
N PHE A 420 -4.38 -20.81 -2.95
CA PHE A 420 -4.71 -20.18 -1.69
C PHE A 420 -5.39 -21.14 -0.69
N SER A 421 -6.35 -21.94 -1.15
CA SER A 421 -7.07 -22.88 -0.28
C SER A 421 -6.19 -24.02 0.22
N GLU A 422 -5.25 -24.49 -0.61
CA GLU A 422 -4.26 -25.49 -0.19
C GLU A 422 -3.33 -24.91 0.89
N TRP A 423 -2.92 -23.65 0.74
CA TRP A 423 -2.05 -22.98 1.70
C TRP A 423 -2.73 -22.73 3.04
N ILE A 424 -4.03 -22.39 3.04
CA ILE A 424 -4.84 -22.32 4.26
C ILE A 424 -4.98 -23.69 4.92
N MET A 425 -5.16 -24.75 4.14
CA MET A 425 -5.21 -26.12 4.67
C MET A 425 -3.87 -26.51 5.34
N GLU A 426 -2.74 -26.21 4.70
CA GLU A 426 -1.40 -26.42 5.27
C GLU A 426 -1.22 -25.66 6.58
N ASP A 427 -1.64 -24.40 6.63
CA ASP A 427 -1.61 -23.58 7.84
C ASP A 427 -2.46 -24.17 8.98
N MET A 428 -3.67 -24.65 8.67
CA MET A 428 -4.51 -25.34 9.64
C MET A 428 -3.81 -26.59 10.22
N VAL A 429 -3.16 -27.39 9.37
CA VAL A 429 -2.41 -28.59 9.82
C VAL A 429 -1.24 -28.20 10.74
N VAL A 430 -0.48 -27.17 10.36
CA VAL A 430 0.63 -26.64 11.16
C VAL A 430 0.17 -26.16 12.54
N ASN A 431 -1.04 -25.59 12.62
CA ASN A 431 -1.66 -25.15 13.86
C ASN A 431 -2.43 -26.25 14.61
N GLY A 432 -2.22 -27.53 14.26
CA GLY A 432 -2.72 -28.67 15.01
C GLY A 432 -4.10 -29.18 14.62
N VAL A 433 -4.68 -28.72 13.49
CA VAL A 433 -5.92 -29.28 12.95
C VAL A 433 -5.63 -30.65 12.29
N PRO A 434 -6.30 -31.74 12.71
CA PRO A 434 -6.13 -33.06 12.12
C PRO A 434 -6.49 -33.10 10.63
N SER A 435 -5.65 -33.72 9.81
CA SER A 435 -5.91 -33.91 8.36
C SER A 435 -7.18 -34.72 8.06
N VAL A 436 -7.61 -35.58 9.00
CA VAL A 436 -8.88 -36.31 8.91
C VAL A 436 -10.07 -35.34 8.91
N LEU A 437 -10.01 -34.29 9.73
CA LEU A 437 -11.07 -33.28 9.80
C LEU A 437 -11.15 -32.46 8.52
N LEU A 438 -10.00 -32.11 7.95
CA LEU A 438 -9.91 -31.34 6.69
C LEU A 438 -10.49 -32.10 5.49
N SER A 439 -10.55 -33.43 5.56
CA SER A 439 -11.13 -34.30 4.52
C SER A 439 -12.65 -34.53 4.67
N THR A 440 -13.27 -34.09 5.77
CA THR A 440 -14.72 -34.23 5.97
C THR A 440 -15.48 -33.24 5.08
N GLN A 441 -16.77 -33.51 4.82
CA GLN A 441 -17.60 -32.59 4.05
C GLN A 441 -17.68 -31.23 4.76
N GLU A 442 -17.95 -31.24 6.06
CA GLU A 442 -18.05 -30.04 6.89
C GLU A 442 -16.72 -29.28 6.96
N GLY A 443 -15.59 -30.01 7.03
CA GLY A 443 -14.25 -29.43 6.98
C GLY A 443 -13.95 -28.75 5.64
N MET A 444 -14.29 -29.37 4.51
CA MET A 444 -14.10 -28.77 3.18
C MET A 444 -14.97 -27.52 2.99
N GLU A 445 -16.22 -27.54 3.46
CA GLU A 445 -17.09 -26.36 3.45
C GLU A 445 -16.50 -25.24 4.31
N TYR A 446 -16.02 -25.57 5.52
CA TYR A 446 -15.34 -24.61 6.39
C TYR A 446 -14.10 -23.99 5.74
N ILE A 447 -13.24 -24.80 5.09
CA ILE A 447 -12.04 -24.30 4.40
C ILE A 447 -12.40 -23.33 3.27
N SER A 448 -13.48 -23.59 2.53
CA SER A 448 -13.94 -22.68 1.47
C SER A 448 -14.29 -21.31 2.05
N TYR A 449 -15.13 -21.26 3.09
CA TYR A 449 -15.50 -20.00 3.73
C TYR A 449 -14.30 -19.32 4.38
N ALA A 450 -13.47 -20.08 5.10
CA ALA A 450 -12.26 -19.57 5.74
C ALA A 450 -11.27 -19.00 4.73
N SER A 451 -11.14 -19.61 3.54
CA SER A 451 -10.32 -19.06 2.46
C SER A 451 -10.81 -17.67 2.08
N ASP A 452 -12.08 -17.49 1.73
CA ASP A 452 -12.60 -16.19 1.34
C ASP A 452 -12.45 -15.13 2.46
N THR A 453 -12.74 -15.50 3.71
CA THR A 453 -12.60 -14.59 4.85
C THR A 453 -11.14 -14.23 5.16
N VAL A 454 -10.20 -15.18 5.06
CA VAL A 454 -8.77 -14.89 5.23
C VAL A 454 -8.28 -14.01 4.10
N TYR A 455 -8.71 -14.24 2.85
CA TYR A 455 -8.36 -13.41 1.70
C TYR A 455 -8.78 -11.94 1.92
N GLU A 456 -10.04 -11.70 2.29
CA GLU A 456 -10.51 -10.34 2.58
C GLU A 456 -9.80 -9.72 3.80
N SER A 457 -9.42 -10.55 4.79
CA SER A 457 -8.64 -10.11 5.96
C SER A 457 -7.22 -9.67 5.62
N ILE A 458 -6.55 -10.32 4.66
CA ILE A 458 -5.22 -9.90 4.20
C ILE A 458 -5.28 -8.76 3.19
N LYS A 459 -6.30 -8.75 2.32
CA LYS A 459 -6.59 -7.66 1.39
C LYS A 459 -6.87 -6.35 2.12
N MET A 460 -7.45 -6.41 3.32
CA MET A 460 -7.65 -5.25 4.19
C MET A 460 -6.39 -4.39 4.34
N PHE A 461 -5.19 -4.99 4.50
CA PHE A 461 -3.93 -4.25 4.64
C PHE A 461 -3.51 -3.44 3.40
N LEU A 462 -4.15 -3.67 2.25
CA LEU A 462 -3.90 -2.97 0.98
C LEU A 462 -4.85 -1.78 0.76
N HIS A 463 -5.77 -1.51 1.67
CA HIS A 463 -6.56 -0.27 1.66
C HIS A 463 -5.86 0.86 2.43
N ALA A 464 -6.29 2.11 2.22
CA ALA A 464 -5.83 3.21 3.06
C ALA A 464 -6.19 2.96 4.53
N GLN A 465 -5.33 3.44 5.44
CA GLN A 465 -5.46 3.18 6.87
C GLN A 465 -6.82 3.63 7.44
N SER A 466 -7.38 4.72 6.91
CA SER A 466 -8.73 5.22 7.26
C SER A 466 -9.84 4.19 6.98
N HIS A 467 -9.77 3.46 5.87
CA HIS A 467 -10.77 2.44 5.51
C HIS A 467 -10.55 1.11 6.21
N GLN A 468 -9.31 0.80 6.60
CA GLN A 468 -8.97 -0.46 7.26
C GLN A 468 -9.83 -0.69 8.50
N ARG A 469 -9.99 0.34 9.34
CA ARG A 469 -10.76 0.23 10.58
C ARG A 469 -12.21 -0.14 10.31
N SER A 470 -12.88 0.54 9.37
CA SER A 470 -14.27 0.25 9.01
C SER A 470 -14.43 -1.13 8.37
N ARG A 471 -13.47 -1.57 7.53
CA ARG A 471 -13.51 -2.93 6.94
C ARG A 471 -13.40 -4.01 8.00
N ILE A 472 -12.58 -3.81 9.03
CA ILE A 472 -12.46 -4.76 10.15
C ILE A 472 -13.81 -4.94 10.87
N GLU A 473 -14.63 -3.89 10.99
CA GLU A 473 -15.95 -4.01 11.63
C GLU A 473 -16.87 -5.00 10.91
N TYR A 474 -16.82 -5.05 9.58
CA TYR A 474 -17.54 -6.05 8.79
C TYR A 474 -16.88 -7.43 8.90
N LEU A 475 -15.54 -7.51 8.78
CA LEU A 475 -14.81 -8.77 8.88
C LEU A 475 -15.03 -9.46 10.23
N LEU A 476 -15.14 -8.71 11.34
CA LEU A 476 -15.42 -9.28 12.66
C LEU A 476 -16.79 -10.00 12.70
N GLN A 477 -17.76 -9.55 11.92
CA GLN A 477 -19.04 -10.25 11.77
C GLN A 477 -18.86 -11.59 11.04
N ASP A 478 -18.11 -11.59 9.94
CA ASP A 478 -17.80 -12.82 9.19
C ASP A 478 -17.02 -13.84 10.06
N TRP A 479 -16.03 -13.35 10.80
CA TRP A 479 -15.27 -14.16 11.74
C TRP A 479 -16.13 -14.70 12.89
N SER A 480 -17.15 -13.97 13.34
CA SER A 480 -18.08 -14.47 14.35
C SER A 480 -18.88 -15.68 13.84
N VAL A 481 -19.28 -15.67 12.57
CA VAL A 481 -19.97 -16.81 11.93
C VAL A 481 -19.03 -18.00 11.81
N LEU A 482 -17.77 -17.79 11.40
CA LEU A 482 -16.77 -18.84 11.35
C LEU A 482 -16.48 -19.44 12.73
N GLN A 483 -16.50 -18.66 13.81
CA GLN A 483 -16.33 -19.18 15.17
C GLN A 483 -17.44 -20.17 15.54
N ILE A 484 -18.69 -19.82 15.25
CA ILE A 484 -19.84 -20.69 15.52
C ILE A 484 -19.71 -22.01 14.73
N HIS A 485 -19.32 -21.92 13.45
CA HIS A 485 -19.15 -23.09 12.61
C HIS A 485 -18.00 -23.99 13.11
N ALA A 486 -16.86 -23.39 13.47
CA ALA A 486 -15.70 -24.10 14.01
C ALA A 486 -16.03 -24.87 15.31
N VAL A 487 -16.76 -24.23 16.23
CA VAL A 487 -17.21 -24.87 17.48
C VAL A 487 -18.11 -26.06 17.17
N SER A 488 -19.08 -25.91 16.26
CA SER A 488 -19.99 -26.99 15.87
C SER A 488 -19.24 -28.19 15.29
N ILE A 489 -18.23 -27.97 14.45
CA ILE A 489 -17.44 -29.05 13.84
C ILE A 489 -16.59 -29.76 14.90
N ASP A 490 -15.88 -29.00 15.74
CA ASP A 490 -15.01 -29.59 16.77
C ASP A 490 -15.84 -30.38 17.80
N GLU A 491 -17.00 -29.87 18.24
CA GLU A 491 -17.90 -30.57 19.16
C GLU A 491 -18.43 -31.88 18.57
N LYS A 492 -18.86 -31.86 17.30
CA LYS A 492 -19.31 -33.07 16.61
C LYS A 492 -18.20 -34.11 16.54
N PHE A 493 -17.02 -33.72 16.08
CA PHE A 493 -15.88 -34.63 15.95
C PHE A 493 -15.46 -35.28 17.27
N THR A 494 -15.41 -34.49 18.34
CA THR A 494 -15.01 -35.03 19.65
C THR A 494 -16.08 -35.89 20.29
N SER A 495 -17.36 -35.62 20.02
CA SER A 495 -18.45 -36.51 20.42
C SER A 495 -18.39 -37.85 19.69
N GLU A 496 -18.11 -37.85 18.38
CA GLU A 496 -18.00 -39.07 17.56
C GLU A 496 -16.76 -39.89 17.93
N MET A 497 -15.64 -39.23 18.21
CA MET A 497 -14.37 -39.87 18.59
C MET A 497 -14.26 -40.20 20.09
N ASN A 498 -15.30 -39.91 20.90
CA ASN A 498 -15.30 -40.11 22.35
C ASN A 498 -14.10 -39.46 23.07
N ILE A 499 -13.68 -38.28 22.62
CA ILE A 499 -12.57 -37.54 23.24
C ILE A 499 -13.09 -36.87 24.53
N PRO A 500 -12.45 -37.06 25.69
CA PRO A 500 -12.88 -36.44 26.94
C PRO A 500 -12.88 -34.91 26.82
N LYS A 501 -13.96 -34.24 27.26
CA LYS A 501 -14.06 -32.76 27.24
C LYS A 501 -12.94 -32.05 27.99
N THR A 502 -12.37 -32.68 29.02
CA THR A 502 -11.21 -32.18 29.78
C THR A 502 -9.90 -32.23 29.00
N SER A 503 -9.83 -33.07 27.97
CA SER A 503 -8.70 -33.25 27.07
C SER A 503 -9.00 -32.73 25.66
N PHE A 504 -10.18 -32.14 25.44
CA PHE A 504 -10.67 -31.64 24.17
C PHE A 504 -9.70 -30.56 23.64
N PRO A 505 -8.92 -30.86 22.60
CA PRO A 505 -8.18 -29.83 21.92
C PRO A 505 -9.15 -29.01 21.07
N ARG A 506 -8.99 -27.69 21.10
CA ARG A 506 -9.70 -26.80 20.20
C ARG A 506 -8.98 -26.88 18.86
N TYR A 507 -9.60 -27.43 17.81
CA TYR A 507 -8.97 -27.60 16.50
C TYR A 507 -9.29 -26.37 15.63
N PHE A 508 -10.36 -26.41 14.83
CA PHE A 508 -10.80 -25.26 14.05
C PHE A 508 -11.10 -24.07 14.96
N THR A 509 -11.59 -24.32 16.17
CA THR A 509 -11.90 -23.26 17.14
C THR A 509 -10.65 -22.48 17.55
N ALA A 510 -9.51 -23.14 17.79
CA ALA A 510 -8.27 -22.45 18.16
C ALA A 510 -7.70 -21.64 16.99
N TRP A 511 -7.73 -22.22 15.79
CA TRP A 511 -7.26 -21.56 14.57
C TRP A 511 -8.12 -20.33 14.22
N THR A 512 -9.45 -20.45 14.30
CA THR A 512 -10.38 -19.33 14.08
C THR A 512 -10.15 -18.22 15.10
N LEU A 513 -9.98 -18.58 16.37
CA LEU A 513 -9.77 -17.62 17.46
C LEU A 513 -8.50 -16.81 17.25
N GLU A 514 -7.39 -17.44 16.81
CA GLU A 514 -6.14 -16.72 16.55
C GLU A 514 -6.31 -15.64 15.47
N ASN A 515 -7.02 -15.97 14.39
CA ASN A 515 -7.28 -15.04 13.30
C ASN A 515 -8.21 -13.89 13.71
N ALA A 516 -9.31 -14.20 14.42
CA ALA A 516 -10.23 -13.19 14.92
C ALA A 516 -9.57 -12.24 15.93
N VAL A 517 -8.75 -12.77 16.84
CA VAL A 517 -8.01 -11.98 17.84
C VAL A 517 -6.94 -11.11 17.20
N ALA A 518 -6.26 -11.59 16.15
CA ALA A 518 -5.31 -10.78 15.39
C ALA A 518 -6.00 -9.53 14.78
N LEU A 519 -7.20 -9.70 14.20
CA LEU A 519 -7.98 -8.57 13.67
C LEU A 519 -8.50 -7.64 14.77
N ALA A 520 -9.02 -8.19 15.87
CA ALA A 520 -9.46 -7.39 17.02
C ALA A 520 -8.31 -6.56 17.62
N THR A 521 -7.10 -7.14 17.67
CA THR A 521 -5.88 -6.42 18.10
C THR A 521 -5.55 -5.29 17.13
N HIS A 522 -5.59 -5.56 15.82
CA HIS A 522 -5.33 -4.54 14.78
C HIS A 522 -6.38 -3.42 14.80
N TYR A 523 -7.65 -3.72 15.08
CA TYR A 523 -8.71 -2.72 15.24
C TYR A 523 -8.38 -1.70 16.34
N ILE A 524 -7.91 -2.18 17.50
CA ILE A 524 -7.52 -1.31 18.61
C ILE A 524 -6.30 -0.48 18.24
N PHE A 525 -5.28 -1.09 17.62
CA PHE A 525 -4.08 -0.39 17.18
C PHE A 525 -4.34 0.69 16.15
N LEU A 526 -5.14 0.42 15.12
CA LEU A 526 -5.56 1.44 14.15
C LEU A 526 -6.28 2.60 14.84
N GLY A 527 -7.02 2.34 15.91
CA GLY A 527 -7.66 3.40 16.67
C GLY A 527 -6.71 4.34 17.38
N LEU A 528 -5.56 3.84 17.82
CA LEU A 528 -4.49 4.65 18.39
C LEU A 528 -3.74 5.41 17.28
N GLU A 529 -3.41 4.73 16.17
CA GLU A 529 -2.72 5.33 15.02
C GLU A 529 -3.52 6.46 14.36
N LEU A 530 -4.84 6.30 14.27
CA LEU A 530 -5.76 7.28 13.68
C LEU A 530 -6.26 8.33 14.69
N GLU A 531 -5.69 8.35 15.90
CA GLU A 531 -6.04 9.30 16.98
C GLU A 531 -7.55 9.34 17.30
N LEU A 532 -8.20 8.18 17.27
CA LEU A 532 -9.66 8.07 17.45
C LEU A 532 -10.09 8.02 18.93
N TYR A 533 -9.13 7.80 19.83
CA TYR A 533 -9.33 7.78 21.28
C TYR A 533 -8.80 9.07 21.91
N SER A 534 -9.59 9.68 22.78
CA SER A 534 -9.12 10.79 23.61
C SER A 534 -8.17 10.28 24.70
N PRO A 535 -7.30 11.13 25.28
CA PRO A 535 -6.41 10.72 26.37
C PRO A 535 -7.12 10.11 27.58
N SER A 536 -8.36 10.55 27.88
CA SER A 536 -9.21 9.98 28.93
C SER A 536 -9.66 8.54 28.65
N GLU A 537 -9.68 8.12 27.38
CA GLU A 537 -10.09 6.79 26.94
C GLU A 537 -8.91 5.80 26.87
N TYR A 538 -7.66 6.26 27.04
CA TYR A 538 -6.50 5.38 26.96
C TYR A 538 -6.51 4.29 28.05
N GLY A 539 -6.96 4.61 29.27
CA GLY A 539 -7.09 3.62 30.34
C GLY A 539 -7.94 2.43 29.92
N VAL A 540 -9.16 2.68 29.44
CA VAL A 540 -10.07 1.62 29.01
C VAL A 540 -9.61 0.93 27.73
N THR A 541 -8.97 1.66 26.81
CA THR A 541 -8.43 1.10 25.56
C THR A 541 -7.31 0.09 25.82
N TYR A 542 -6.33 0.45 26.66
CA TYR A 542 -5.23 -0.46 27.00
C TYR A 542 -5.67 -1.62 27.90
N TRP A 543 -6.68 -1.42 28.74
CA TRP A 543 -7.31 -2.51 29.50
C TRP A 543 -7.96 -3.54 28.59
N TYR A 544 -8.75 -3.09 27.61
CA TYR A 544 -9.37 -3.98 26.62
C TYR A 544 -8.29 -4.70 25.79
N LEU A 545 -7.21 -4.00 25.43
CA LEU A 545 -6.07 -4.60 24.74
C LEU A 545 -5.36 -5.69 25.58
N ASP A 546 -5.13 -5.47 26.88
CA ASP A 546 -4.59 -6.53 27.78
C ASP A 546 -5.50 -7.76 27.80
N TYR A 547 -6.83 -7.57 27.82
CA TYR A 547 -7.79 -8.66 27.76
C TYR A 547 -7.67 -9.47 26.45
N ILE A 548 -7.69 -8.81 25.30
CA ILE A 548 -7.56 -9.46 23.98
C ILE A 548 -6.22 -10.20 23.85
N LEU A 549 -5.11 -9.55 24.23
CA LEU A 549 -3.78 -10.17 24.22
C LEU A 549 -3.67 -11.32 25.22
N GLY A 550 -4.38 -11.26 26.35
CA GLY A 550 -4.49 -12.35 27.32
C GLY A 550 -5.18 -13.58 26.73
N SER A 551 -6.27 -13.38 25.99
CA SER A 551 -6.96 -14.46 25.27
C SER A 551 -6.05 -15.08 24.21
N ARG A 552 -5.36 -14.25 23.40
CA ARG A 552 -4.36 -14.70 22.43
C ARG A 552 -3.29 -15.57 23.08
N LEU A 553 -2.71 -15.10 24.18
CA LEU A 553 -1.65 -15.81 24.89
C LEU A 553 -2.12 -17.18 25.40
N GLN A 554 -3.34 -17.27 25.92
CA GLN A 554 -3.92 -18.54 26.34
C GLN A 554 -4.10 -19.48 25.15
N ASN A 555 -4.60 -18.98 24.02
CA ASN A 555 -4.79 -19.77 22.79
C ASN A 555 -3.46 -20.32 22.27
N LEU A 556 -2.45 -19.46 22.12
CA LEU A 556 -1.10 -19.84 21.67
C LEU A 556 -0.44 -20.85 22.60
N SER A 557 -0.55 -20.66 23.92
CA SER A 557 0.08 -21.56 24.91
C SER A 557 -0.54 -22.97 24.88
N VAL A 558 -1.87 -23.04 24.80
CA VAL A 558 -2.60 -24.33 24.74
C VAL A 558 -2.29 -25.04 23.42
N THR A 559 -2.29 -24.31 22.31
CA THR A 559 -2.03 -24.87 20.98
C THR A 559 -0.59 -25.36 20.85
N SER A 560 0.38 -24.56 21.31
CA SER A 560 1.80 -24.94 21.36
C SER A 560 2.01 -26.23 22.16
N PHE A 561 1.47 -26.30 23.38
CA PHE A 561 1.56 -27.49 24.22
C PHE A 561 0.92 -28.72 23.56
N PHE A 562 -0.21 -28.54 22.89
CA PHE A 562 -0.89 -29.60 22.15
C PHE A 562 -0.03 -30.14 21.00
N ILE A 563 0.54 -29.24 20.18
CA ILE A 563 1.41 -29.61 19.05
C ILE A 563 2.67 -30.33 19.55
N GLU A 564 3.30 -29.85 20.63
CA GLU A 564 4.46 -30.52 21.24
C GLU A 564 4.14 -31.95 21.68
N ASN A 565 2.98 -32.17 22.30
CA ASN A 565 2.54 -33.52 22.67
C ASN A 565 2.28 -34.40 21.45
N MET A 566 1.70 -33.86 20.37
CA MET A 566 1.50 -34.60 19.12
C MET A 566 2.84 -35.03 18.50
N ILE A 567 3.82 -34.13 18.47
CA ILE A 567 5.18 -34.42 17.97
C ILE A 567 5.84 -35.52 18.81
N GLN A 568 5.76 -35.42 20.14
CA GLN A 568 6.33 -36.43 21.04
C GLN A 568 5.67 -37.81 20.86
N MET A 569 4.35 -37.86 20.66
CA MET A 569 3.62 -39.10 20.41
C MET A 569 4.00 -39.74 19.07
N LYS A 570 4.13 -38.93 17.99
CA LYS A 570 4.61 -39.40 16.68
C LYS A 570 6.02 -40.00 16.78
N ALA A 571 6.92 -39.33 17.49
CA ALA A 571 8.28 -39.83 17.72
C ALA A 571 8.32 -41.16 18.49
N TYR A 572 7.38 -41.38 19.43
CA TYR A 572 7.26 -42.63 20.17
C TYR A 572 6.71 -43.78 19.31
N THR A 573 5.72 -43.50 18.46
CA THR A 573 5.19 -44.49 17.49
C THR A 573 6.21 -44.85 16.40
N GLY A 574 7.05 -43.91 15.96
CA GLY A 574 8.13 -44.19 15.01
C GLY A 574 9.20 -45.14 15.56
N ARG A 575 9.56 -44.99 16.86
CA ARG A 575 10.55 -45.86 17.53
C ARG A 575 10.06 -47.27 17.82
N THR A 576 8.75 -47.46 17.97
CA THR A 576 8.16 -48.79 18.21
C THR A 576 8.00 -49.61 16.92
N VAL A 577 7.81 -48.95 15.77
CA VAL A 577 7.77 -49.61 14.45
C VAL A 577 9.18 -50.02 13.97
N GLU A 578 10.23 -49.23 14.24
CA GLU A 578 11.62 -49.61 13.90
C GLU A 578 12.15 -50.81 14.71
N ASN A 579 11.66 -50.99 15.95
CA ASN A 579 12.00 -52.14 16.78
C ASN A 579 11.05 -53.35 16.58
N GLY A 580 10.02 -53.22 15.73
CA GLY A 580 8.94 -54.20 15.55
C GLY A 580 9.15 -55.28 14.50
N ASN A 581 10.32 -55.37 13.83
CA ASN A 581 10.64 -56.46 12.90
C ASN A 581 11.18 -57.73 13.60
N GLY A 582 10.58 -58.09 14.73
CA GLY A 582 11.02 -59.21 15.53
C GLY A 582 9.99 -59.71 16.52
N ALA A 583 8.83 -60.20 16.04
CA ALA A 583 8.10 -61.32 16.64
C ALA A 583 6.74 -61.50 15.95
N GLN A 584 6.68 -62.39 14.96
CA GLN A 584 5.44 -63.03 14.56
C GLN A 584 5.60 -64.54 14.77
N GLN A 585 5.17 -65.02 15.93
CA GLN A 585 4.84 -66.43 16.14
C GLN A 585 3.80 -66.54 17.25
N CYS A 586 2.56 -66.87 16.88
CA CYS A 586 1.82 -67.93 17.57
C CYS A 586 0.68 -68.49 16.71
N ALA A 587 0.59 -69.82 16.80
CA ALA A 587 -0.48 -70.73 16.39
C ALA A 587 -0.62 -71.12 14.90
N ARG A 588 -0.05 -72.30 14.56
CA ARG A 588 -0.83 -73.51 14.21
C ARG A 588 0.04 -74.77 14.27
N LYS A 589 -0.58 -75.86 14.75
CA LYS A 589 -0.04 -77.23 14.86
C LYS A 589 0.13 -77.82 13.46
N ASP A 590 1.17 -78.65 13.26
CA ASP A 590 1.05 -80.03 12.76
C ASP A 590 2.40 -80.76 12.76
N GLU A 591 2.29 -82.08 12.81
CA GLU A 591 3.29 -83.12 13.06
C GLU A 591 4.27 -83.34 11.88
N GLY A 592 5.42 -83.96 12.18
CA GLY A 592 5.98 -85.01 11.32
C GLY A 592 7.07 -84.66 10.30
N ASP A 593 8.31 -84.93 10.71
CA ASP A 593 9.26 -85.81 10.00
C ASP A 593 10.17 -85.31 8.83
N HIS A 594 11.33 -85.98 8.80
CA HIS A 594 12.59 -85.87 8.07
C HIS A 594 12.72 -85.22 6.66
N GLY A 595 13.90 -84.63 6.42
CA GLY A 595 14.59 -84.74 5.11
C GLY A 595 15.53 -83.60 4.70
N ASN A 596 16.84 -83.84 4.78
CA ASN A 596 17.87 -83.08 4.06
C ASN A 596 17.62 -83.09 2.54
N LEU A 597 17.89 -81.98 1.82
CA LEU A 597 18.78 -81.94 0.64
C LEU A 597 18.98 -80.53 0.05
N ILE A 598 20.22 -80.34 -0.37
CA ILE A 598 20.92 -79.20 -0.99
C ILE A 598 20.29 -78.75 -2.34
N SER A 599 20.19 -77.43 -2.62
CA SER A 599 20.89 -76.80 -3.78
C SER A 599 20.68 -75.29 -4.00
N LYS A 600 21.82 -74.61 -4.13
CA LYS A 600 22.23 -73.53 -5.07
C LYS A 600 21.35 -72.28 -5.33
N LYS A 601 21.90 -71.17 -4.82
CA LYS A 601 22.05 -69.81 -5.42
C LYS A 601 21.43 -69.56 -6.82
N THR A 602 20.72 -68.44 -6.93
CA THR A 602 21.06 -67.37 -7.90
C THR A 602 20.55 -65.98 -7.44
N LYS A 603 21.41 -64.98 -7.60
CA LYS A 603 21.26 -63.55 -7.30
C LYS A 603 20.53 -62.82 -8.42
N ARG A 604 19.62 -61.89 -8.08
CA ARG A 604 19.28 -60.62 -8.77
C ARG A 604 18.17 -59.96 -7.93
N GLY A 605 18.19 -58.72 -7.45
CA GLY A 605 19.12 -57.61 -7.36
C GLY A 605 18.33 -56.53 -6.60
N LYS A 606 18.82 -56.09 -5.43
CA LYS A 606 18.16 -55.11 -4.54
C LYS A 606 18.94 -53.81 -4.64
N LYS A 607 18.34 -52.74 -5.17
CA LYS A 607 18.78 -51.35 -4.98
C LYS A 607 17.75 -50.38 -5.58
N GLN A 608 16.94 -49.77 -4.70
CA GLN A 608 16.25 -48.47 -4.81
C GLN A 608 15.08 -48.46 -3.80
N SER A 609 15.34 -48.15 -2.53
CA SER A 609 14.31 -47.77 -1.54
C SER A 609 14.85 -47.19 -0.22
N GLU A 610 16.13 -46.82 -0.13
CA GLU A 610 16.75 -46.35 1.13
C GLU A 610 17.12 -44.86 1.14
N ASN A 611 17.12 -44.17 -0.02
CA ASN A 611 17.43 -42.75 -0.07
C ASN A 611 16.20 -41.85 0.14
N ASP A 612 15.02 -42.23 -0.38
CA ASP A 612 13.80 -41.39 -0.27
C ASP A 612 13.25 -41.28 1.17
N ALA A 613 13.48 -42.31 2.01
CA ALA A 613 12.99 -42.34 3.39
C ALA A 613 13.81 -41.46 4.35
N ASN A 614 15.08 -41.18 4.04
CA ASN A 614 15.95 -40.31 4.85
C ASN A 614 15.71 -38.83 4.53
N ASP A 615 15.43 -38.48 3.27
CA ASP A 615 15.11 -37.10 2.87
C ASP A 615 13.76 -36.65 3.46
N LEU A 616 12.73 -37.52 3.44
CA LEU A 616 11.42 -37.26 4.06
C LEU A 616 11.49 -37.03 5.58
N LYS A 617 12.25 -37.86 6.32
CA LYS A 617 12.46 -37.68 7.77
C LYS A 617 13.16 -36.36 8.10
N SER A 618 14.13 -35.94 7.29
CA SER A 618 14.84 -34.68 7.51
C SER A 618 13.98 -33.43 7.28
N SER A 619 13.03 -33.51 6.34
CA SER A 619 12.07 -32.44 6.04
C SER A 619 11.00 -32.27 7.12
N ASP A 620 10.52 -33.39 7.69
CA ASP A 620 9.55 -33.39 8.79
C ASP A 620 10.18 -32.81 10.07
N ASP A 621 11.40 -33.24 10.43
CA ASP A 621 12.14 -32.71 11.59
C ASP A 621 12.42 -31.19 11.47
N ALA A 622 12.71 -30.71 10.26
CA ALA A 622 12.91 -29.28 10.01
C ALA A 622 11.62 -28.47 10.18
N THR A 623 10.50 -29.00 9.71
CA THR A 623 9.17 -28.38 9.85
C THR A 623 8.75 -28.34 11.32
N GLU A 624 8.93 -29.43 12.06
CA GLU A 624 8.61 -29.50 13.49
C GLU A 624 9.41 -28.50 14.34
N ASN A 625 10.70 -28.29 14.02
CA ASN A 625 11.52 -27.29 14.70
C ASN A 625 11.05 -25.86 14.37
N ARG A 626 10.71 -25.59 13.11
CA ARG A 626 10.20 -24.28 12.67
C ARG A 626 8.90 -23.90 13.40
N VAL A 627 7.99 -24.84 13.62
CA VAL A 627 6.73 -24.60 14.34
C VAL A 627 6.97 -24.26 15.81
N LYS A 628 7.87 -24.98 16.48
CA LYS A 628 8.24 -24.67 17.88
C LYS A 628 8.83 -23.27 18.02
N GLU A 629 9.71 -22.90 17.09
CA GLU A 629 10.34 -21.57 17.06
C GLU A 629 9.30 -20.47 16.81
N TYR A 630 8.34 -20.70 15.91
CA TYR A 630 7.23 -19.78 15.66
C TYR A 630 6.41 -19.50 16.93
N TYR A 631 5.91 -20.55 17.60
CA TYR A 631 5.10 -20.39 18.81
C TYR A 631 5.91 -19.73 19.94
N ALA A 632 7.18 -20.08 20.11
CA ALA A 632 8.04 -19.45 21.10
C ALA A 632 8.17 -17.93 20.86
N ARG A 633 8.32 -17.50 19.60
CA ARG A 633 8.38 -16.08 19.22
C ARG A 633 7.05 -15.36 19.45
N GLU A 634 5.94 -15.91 18.97
CA GLU A 634 4.62 -15.29 19.10
C GLU A 634 4.16 -15.18 20.56
N ILE A 635 4.43 -16.20 21.38
CA ILE A 635 4.15 -16.17 22.82
C ILE A 635 4.96 -15.06 23.49
N LYS A 636 6.28 -14.97 23.23
CA LYS A 636 7.14 -13.96 23.85
C LYS A 636 6.77 -12.54 23.42
N SER A 637 6.44 -12.36 22.15
CA SER A 637 5.93 -11.09 21.62
C SER A 637 4.60 -10.69 22.28
N THR A 638 3.65 -11.63 22.37
CA THR A 638 2.33 -11.39 22.99
C THR A 638 2.45 -11.11 24.49
N GLU A 639 3.31 -11.84 25.22
CA GLU A 639 3.60 -11.57 26.64
C GLU A 639 4.15 -10.15 26.85
N MET A 640 5.04 -9.72 25.96
CA MET A 640 5.63 -8.39 25.99
C MET A 640 4.57 -7.30 25.75
N LEU A 641 3.81 -7.40 24.66
CA LEU A 641 2.75 -6.44 24.33
C LEU A 641 1.70 -6.36 25.43
N ARG A 642 1.31 -7.50 26.01
CA ARG A 642 0.35 -7.58 27.09
C ARG A 642 0.85 -6.86 28.36
N ALA A 643 2.12 -7.07 28.72
CA ALA A 643 2.72 -6.40 29.87
C ALA A 643 2.80 -4.88 29.66
N ILE A 644 3.08 -4.41 28.44
CA ILE A 644 3.07 -2.98 28.09
C ILE A 644 1.65 -2.41 28.15
N ALA A 645 0.65 -3.09 27.58
CA ALA A 645 -0.75 -2.66 27.65
C ALA A 645 -1.22 -2.52 29.10
N ARG A 646 -0.95 -3.52 29.95
CA ARG A 646 -1.26 -3.45 31.38
C ARG A 646 -0.56 -2.30 32.09
N ALA A 647 0.72 -2.06 31.80
CA ALA A 647 1.46 -0.96 32.40
C ALA A 647 0.86 0.41 32.02
N ASN A 648 0.43 0.59 30.76
CA ASN A 648 -0.21 1.82 30.30
C ASN A 648 -1.60 2.01 30.91
N PHE A 649 -2.41 0.95 31.01
CA PHE A 649 -3.69 0.97 31.72
C PHE A 649 -3.50 1.43 33.18
N GLN A 650 -2.60 0.78 33.91
CA GLN A 650 -2.30 1.13 35.31
C GLN A 650 -1.72 2.56 35.42
N SER A 651 -0.94 3.00 34.44
CA SER A 651 -0.43 4.38 34.38
C SER A 651 -1.56 5.39 34.22
N CYS A 652 -2.59 5.11 33.42
CA CYS A 652 -3.76 6.00 33.30
C CYS A 652 -4.49 6.15 34.65
N ILE A 653 -4.73 5.05 35.36
CA ILE A 653 -5.31 5.09 36.72
C ILE A 653 -4.44 5.94 37.66
N PHE A 654 -3.12 5.78 37.60
CA PHE A 654 -2.20 6.57 38.41
C PHE A 654 -2.30 8.08 38.10
N LEU A 655 -2.37 8.45 36.82
CA LEU A 655 -2.48 9.85 36.39
C LEU A 655 -3.83 10.48 36.76
N GLU A 656 -4.93 9.72 36.66
CA GLU A 656 -6.26 10.17 37.10
C GLU A 656 -6.28 10.50 38.60
N ARG A 657 -5.65 9.66 39.44
CA ARG A 657 -5.57 9.88 40.89
C ARG A 657 -4.76 11.10 41.29
N GLU A 658 -3.67 11.34 40.57
CA GLU A 658 -2.83 12.52 40.78
C GLU A 658 -3.45 13.79 40.13
N ASN A 659 -4.68 13.70 39.59
CA ASN A 659 -5.40 14.76 38.88
C ASN A 659 -4.65 15.31 37.66
N LEU A 660 -3.76 14.50 37.07
CA LEU A 660 -2.96 14.80 35.87
C LEU A 660 -3.66 14.39 34.57
N LEU A 661 -4.66 13.52 34.67
CA LEU A 661 -5.61 13.17 33.61
C LEU A 661 -7.03 13.47 34.13
N ARG A 662 -7.82 14.23 33.36
CA ARG A 662 -9.20 14.59 33.74
C ARG A 662 -10.17 14.12 32.65
N ASP A 663 -11.27 13.51 33.07
CA ASP A 663 -12.42 13.26 32.19
C ASP A 663 -13.39 14.44 32.34
N GLU A 664 -13.72 15.10 31.23
CA GLU A 664 -14.69 16.18 31.23
C GLU A 664 -16.11 15.60 31.16
N PRO A 665 -16.98 15.87 32.15
CA PRO A 665 -18.32 15.30 32.16
C PRO A 665 -19.15 15.87 30.99
N SER A 666 -19.67 14.97 30.16
CA SER A 666 -20.58 15.34 29.06
C SER A 666 -22.01 15.53 29.57
N ARG A 667 -22.70 16.56 29.08
CA ARG A 667 -24.12 16.80 29.40
C ARG A 667 -25.06 15.75 28.80
N TYR A 668 -24.69 15.18 27.65
CA TYR A 668 -25.55 14.29 26.85
C TYR A 668 -25.04 12.86 26.77
N GLY A 669 -23.89 12.54 27.38
CA GLY A 669 -23.27 11.22 27.32
C GLY A 669 -22.64 10.80 28.63
N SER A 670 -22.32 9.51 28.74
CA SER A 670 -21.63 8.91 29.88
C SER A 670 -20.44 8.08 29.41
N THR A 671 -19.49 7.81 30.31
CA THR A 671 -18.35 6.91 30.08
C THR A 671 -18.81 5.53 29.61
N SER A 672 -19.90 5.01 30.18
CA SER A 672 -20.51 3.73 29.81
C SER A 672 -21.06 3.72 28.37
N ILE A 673 -21.78 4.77 27.94
CA ILE A 673 -22.28 4.87 26.56
C ILE A 673 -21.10 4.98 25.58
N ARG A 674 -20.07 5.78 25.91
CA ARG A 674 -18.85 5.87 25.08
C ARG A 674 -18.21 4.50 24.93
N PHE A 675 -18.01 3.77 26.03
CA PHE A 675 -17.48 2.41 26.00
C PHE A 675 -18.26 1.50 25.05
N GLN A 676 -19.60 1.48 25.16
CA GLN A 676 -20.45 0.66 24.30
C GLN A 676 -20.24 0.99 22.82
N HIS A 677 -20.21 2.28 22.45
CA HIS A 677 -19.97 2.67 21.06
C HIS A 677 -18.54 2.34 20.58
N ARG A 678 -17.51 2.52 21.42
CA ARG A 678 -16.11 2.28 21.03
C ARG A 678 -15.81 0.82 20.76
N PHE A 679 -16.39 -0.07 21.56
CA PHE A 679 -16.09 -1.50 21.51
C PHE A 679 -17.21 -2.36 20.92
N ALA A 680 -18.33 -1.76 20.47
CA ALA A 680 -19.45 -2.46 19.83
C ALA A 680 -19.01 -3.45 18.73
N PRO A 681 -18.09 -3.12 17.81
CA PRO A 681 -17.65 -4.07 16.79
C PRO A 681 -16.97 -5.33 17.35
N LEU A 682 -16.32 -5.21 18.51
CA LEU A 682 -15.65 -6.34 19.17
C LEU A 682 -16.63 -7.24 19.94
N GLN A 683 -17.81 -6.72 20.29
CA GLN A 683 -18.83 -7.45 21.06
C GLN A 683 -19.57 -8.50 20.22
N VAL A 684 -19.40 -8.46 18.89
CA VAL A 684 -19.99 -9.44 17.96
C VAL A 684 -19.29 -10.81 18.07
N LEU A 685 -18.03 -10.83 18.51
CA LEU A 685 -17.27 -12.07 18.68
C LEU A 685 -17.79 -12.89 19.87
N GLN A 686 -17.88 -14.21 19.69
CA GLN A 686 -18.19 -15.13 20.78
C GLN A 686 -16.96 -15.37 21.66
N PHE A 687 -15.79 -15.47 21.02
CA PHE A 687 -14.50 -15.64 21.66
C PHE A 687 -13.50 -14.60 21.14
N PRO A 688 -12.78 -13.88 22.01
CA PRO A 688 -12.93 -13.86 23.46
C PRO A 688 -14.30 -13.32 23.89
N SER A 689 -14.74 -13.70 25.10
CA SER A 689 -16.05 -13.27 25.62
C SER A 689 -16.14 -11.75 25.68
N PRO A 690 -17.27 -11.15 25.27
CA PRO A 690 -17.45 -9.72 25.37
C PRO A 690 -17.39 -9.25 26.83
N ILE A 691 -16.63 -8.18 27.09
CA ILE A 691 -16.46 -7.58 28.43
C ILE A 691 -17.23 -6.28 28.54
N THR A 692 -17.62 -5.91 29.76
CA THR A 692 -18.51 -4.76 30.05
C THR A 692 -17.77 -3.59 30.71
N HIS A 693 -18.40 -2.41 30.67
CA HIS A 693 -17.89 -1.24 31.37
C HIS A 693 -17.91 -1.41 32.90
N GLU A 694 -18.82 -2.22 33.46
CA GLU A 694 -18.86 -2.49 34.90
C GLU A 694 -17.63 -3.27 35.34
N GLU A 695 -17.21 -4.28 34.58
CA GLU A 695 -15.99 -5.05 34.82
C GLU A 695 -14.72 -4.17 34.75
N TYR A 696 -14.71 -3.15 33.88
CA TYR A 696 -13.64 -2.16 33.83
C TYR A 696 -13.55 -1.37 35.14
N LEU A 697 -14.68 -0.87 35.64
CA LEU A 697 -14.73 -0.13 36.89
C LEU A 697 -14.32 -1.00 38.09
N ASP A 698 -14.78 -2.24 38.14
CA ASP A 698 -14.41 -3.20 39.19
C ASP A 698 -12.90 -3.51 39.17
N ASN A 699 -12.30 -3.62 37.97
CA ASN A 699 -10.86 -3.81 37.83
C ASN A 699 -10.07 -2.58 38.30
N GLY A 700 -10.56 -1.37 37.97
CA GLY A 700 -10.00 -0.11 38.47
C GLY A 700 -10.05 -0.04 39.99
N ALA A 701 -11.18 -0.42 40.58
CA ALA A 701 -11.40 -0.40 42.03
C ALA A 701 -10.45 -1.30 42.82
N PHE A 702 -9.95 -2.39 42.22
CA PHE A 702 -8.92 -3.24 42.84
C PHE A 702 -7.67 -2.44 43.25
N TYR A 703 -7.34 -1.39 42.49
CA TYR A 703 -6.17 -0.59 42.76
C TYR A 703 -6.42 0.52 43.79
N ASP A 704 -7.65 0.74 44.31
CA ASP A 704 -8.05 1.86 45.21
C ASP A 704 -7.31 1.94 46.55
N GLY A 705 -6.43 0.98 46.82
CA GLY A 705 -5.47 1.04 47.92
C GLY A 705 -4.30 2.01 47.68
N SER A 706 -3.13 1.62 48.20
CA SER A 706 -1.92 2.46 48.22
C SER A 706 -1.37 2.78 46.81
N THR A 707 -1.24 4.07 46.49
CA THR A 707 -0.56 4.58 45.27
C THR A 707 0.86 4.02 45.09
N GLN A 708 1.52 3.63 46.19
CA GLN A 708 2.83 2.99 46.12
C GLN A 708 2.75 1.58 45.50
N VAL A 709 1.75 0.78 45.87
CA VAL A 709 1.57 -0.58 45.34
C VAL A 709 1.24 -0.55 43.85
N LEU A 710 0.40 0.41 43.43
CA LEU A 710 0.11 0.64 42.01
C LEU A 710 1.38 0.97 41.22
N ARG A 711 2.24 1.84 41.77
CA ARG A 711 3.52 2.19 41.13
C ARG A 711 4.46 0.98 41.01
N GLU A 712 4.63 0.22 42.08
CA GLU A 712 5.47 -0.98 42.09
C GLU A 712 4.96 -2.01 41.06
N SER A 713 3.64 -2.12 40.88
CA SER A 713 3.03 -2.94 39.83
C SER A 713 3.34 -2.43 38.42
N ILE A 714 3.25 -1.12 38.17
CA ILE A 714 3.58 -0.53 36.86
C ILE A 714 5.06 -0.78 36.52
N GLU A 715 5.97 -0.51 37.46
CA GLU A 715 7.41 -0.75 37.27
C GLU A 715 7.70 -2.22 37.01
N TYR A 716 7.03 -3.13 37.73
CA TYR A 716 7.14 -4.56 37.49
C TYR A 716 6.67 -4.94 36.09
N CYS A 717 5.54 -4.40 35.61
CA CYS A 717 5.02 -4.69 34.27
C CYS A 717 5.99 -4.22 33.16
N PHE A 718 6.55 -3.01 33.27
CA PHE A 718 7.56 -2.55 32.30
C PHE A 718 8.86 -3.35 32.36
N LYS A 719 9.28 -3.77 33.56
CA LYS A 719 10.43 -4.67 33.73
C LYS A 719 10.17 -6.03 33.08
N LEU A 720 9.01 -6.62 33.33
CA LEU A 720 8.60 -7.88 32.73
C LEU A 720 8.58 -7.79 31.19
N ALA A 721 7.99 -6.72 30.64
CA ALA A 721 7.98 -6.48 29.20
C ALA A 721 9.40 -6.44 28.61
N ARG A 722 10.33 -5.76 29.27
CA ARG A 722 11.74 -5.70 28.87
C ARG A 722 12.38 -7.08 28.86
N GLU A 723 12.22 -7.84 29.94
CA GLU A 723 12.77 -9.21 30.05
C GLU A 723 12.23 -10.12 28.94
N ARG A 724 10.94 -9.99 28.57
CA ARG A 724 10.35 -10.74 27.45
C ARG A 724 10.91 -10.31 26.10
N GLY A 725 11.10 -9.01 25.88
CA GLY A 725 11.76 -8.49 24.67
C GLY A 725 13.20 -8.97 24.52
N GLU A 726 13.99 -8.95 25.60
CA GLU A 726 15.36 -9.47 25.60
C GLU A 726 15.42 -10.98 25.37
N GLN A 727 14.43 -11.73 25.85
CA GLN A 727 14.27 -13.16 25.55
C GLN A 727 13.91 -13.38 24.09
N PHE A 728 13.01 -12.57 23.52
CA PHE A 728 12.63 -12.64 22.11
C PHE A 728 13.84 -12.43 21.19
N LEU A 729 14.71 -11.45 21.48
CA LEU A 729 15.91 -11.17 20.68
C LEU A 729 16.95 -12.31 20.70
N LYS A 730 16.84 -13.27 21.62
CA LYS A 730 17.72 -14.46 21.68
C LYS A 730 17.17 -15.65 20.90
N LEU A 731 15.90 -15.59 20.45
CA LEU A 731 15.27 -16.66 19.69
C LEU A 731 15.77 -16.68 18.24
N PRO A 732 15.81 -17.86 17.59
CA PRO A 732 16.19 -17.99 16.19
C PRO A 732 15.31 -17.11 15.29
N GLU A 733 15.92 -16.60 14.22
CA GLU A 733 15.30 -15.71 13.24
C GLU A 733 14.40 -16.49 12.28
N SER A 734 13.39 -15.81 11.72
CA SER A 734 12.55 -16.40 10.68
C SER A 734 13.35 -16.63 9.39
N SER A 735 12.86 -17.56 8.55
CA SER A 735 13.42 -17.86 7.23
C SER A 735 13.49 -16.64 6.32
N PHE A 736 12.55 -15.71 6.47
CA PHE A 736 12.52 -14.47 5.71
C PHE A 736 13.26 -13.36 6.46
N LYS A 737 14.55 -13.19 6.14
CA LYS A 737 15.45 -12.25 6.83
C LYS A 737 14.90 -10.82 6.96
N LEU A 738 14.24 -10.30 5.93
CA LEU A 738 13.66 -8.96 5.96
C LEU A 738 12.65 -8.78 7.09
N LEU A 739 11.76 -9.77 7.30
CA LEU A 739 10.80 -9.73 8.40
C LEU A 739 11.49 -9.87 9.75
N SER A 740 12.51 -10.72 9.85
CA SER A 740 13.31 -10.87 11.06
C SER A 740 13.94 -9.54 11.49
N ASP A 741 14.54 -8.81 10.55
CA ASP A 741 15.19 -7.51 10.81
C ASP A 741 14.15 -6.48 11.30
N LEU A 742 12.98 -6.42 10.65
CA LEU A 742 11.89 -5.51 11.02
C LEU A 742 11.31 -5.83 12.40
N GLU A 743 11.07 -7.10 12.71
CA GLU A 743 10.58 -7.53 14.03
C GLU A 743 11.56 -7.16 15.14
N GLN A 744 12.87 -7.38 14.92
CA GLN A 744 13.90 -7.02 15.89
C GLN A 744 13.95 -5.51 16.13
N GLU A 745 13.85 -4.70 15.09
CA GLU A 745 13.81 -3.24 15.22
C GLU A 745 12.60 -2.78 16.07
N GLN A 746 11.42 -3.36 15.83
CA GLN A 746 10.21 -3.04 16.60
C GLN A 746 10.34 -3.45 18.07
N VAL A 747 10.86 -4.64 18.34
CA VAL A 747 11.08 -5.11 19.72
C VAL A 747 12.11 -4.24 20.44
N GLN A 748 13.18 -3.81 19.77
CA GLN A 748 14.16 -2.89 20.34
C GLN A 748 13.53 -1.53 20.69
N LYS A 749 12.69 -0.96 19.81
CA LYS A 749 11.94 0.27 20.08
C LYS A 749 11.05 0.14 21.31
N LEU A 750 10.33 -0.98 21.45
CA LEU A 750 9.48 -1.24 22.61
C LEU A 750 10.28 -1.45 23.91
N ILE A 751 11.47 -2.07 23.86
CA ILE A 751 12.38 -2.19 25.01
C ILE A 751 12.84 -0.81 25.50
N LEU A 752 13.21 0.07 24.56
CA LEU A 752 13.58 1.45 24.85
C LEU A 752 12.40 2.22 25.46
N LEU A 753 11.20 2.04 24.91
CA LEU A 753 9.96 2.65 25.43
C LEU A 753 9.68 2.24 26.88
N CYS A 754 9.80 0.95 27.19
CA CYS A 754 9.64 0.46 28.56
C CYS A 754 10.64 1.12 29.52
N SER A 755 11.87 1.38 29.06
CA SER A 755 12.92 2.04 29.84
C SER A 755 12.65 3.53 30.05
N ALA A 756 12.18 4.21 29.00
CA ALA A 756 11.75 5.60 29.06
C ALA A 756 10.59 5.79 30.04
N ASN A 757 9.53 4.98 29.92
CA ASN A 757 8.36 5.05 30.81
C ASN A 757 8.66 4.69 32.26
N SER A 758 9.54 3.70 32.50
CA SER A 758 10.00 3.39 33.87
C SER A 758 10.70 4.62 34.50
N THR A 759 11.54 5.31 33.71
CA THR A 759 12.26 6.50 34.17
C THR A 759 11.31 7.69 34.38
N ALA A 760 10.36 7.88 33.47
CA ALA A 760 9.34 8.93 33.57
C ALA A 760 8.49 8.75 34.83
N LEU A 761 8.08 7.52 35.15
CA LEU A 761 7.30 7.21 36.35
C LEU A 761 8.08 7.50 37.65
N GLN A 762 9.37 7.18 37.68
CA GLN A 762 10.22 7.52 38.83
C GLN A 762 10.33 9.04 39.01
N GLN A 763 10.50 9.79 37.91
CA GLN A 763 10.53 11.25 37.95
C GLN A 763 9.20 11.86 38.41
N LEU A 764 8.08 11.33 37.92
CA LEU A 764 6.72 11.66 38.36
C LEU A 764 6.58 11.48 39.87
N SER A 765 6.96 10.30 40.39
CA SER A 765 6.86 10.03 41.83
C SER A 765 7.74 10.94 42.68
N ALA A 766 8.93 11.31 42.19
CA ALA A 766 9.85 12.19 42.88
C ALA A 766 9.32 13.63 42.92
N LYS A 767 8.54 14.06 41.92
CA LYS A 767 7.89 15.36 41.90
C LYS A 767 6.64 15.39 42.79
N VAL A 768 5.77 14.38 42.69
CA VAL A 768 4.58 14.23 43.55
C VAL A 768 4.97 14.19 45.04
N SER A 769 6.01 13.42 45.38
CA SER A 769 6.52 13.34 46.76
C SER A 769 7.11 14.67 47.27
N LYS A 770 7.55 15.57 46.37
CA LYS A 770 8.08 16.90 46.72
C LYS A 770 6.99 17.97 46.80
N SER A 771 5.87 17.79 46.11
CA SER A 771 4.72 18.71 46.12
C SER A 771 3.68 18.39 47.19
N ALA A 772 3.80 17.26 47.90
CA ALA A 772 2.95 16.95 49.06
C ALA A 772 3.09 18.08 50.12
N PRO A 773 2.01 18.80 50.47
CA PRO A 773 2.10 19.90 51.41
C PRO A 773 2.46 19.36 52.80
N LYS A 774 3.49 19.95 53.42
CA LYS A 774 3.64 19.88 54.88
C LYS A 774 2.37 20.49 55.47
N LEU A 775 1.54 19.65 56.09
CA LEU A 775 0.36 20.04 56.85
C LEU A 775 0.77 20.96 58.02
N GLU A 776 0.83 22.27 57.77
CA GLU A 776 0.63 23.29 58.79
C GLU A 776 -0.24 24.42 58.20
N GLY A 777 -1.53 24.32 58.52
CA GLY A 777 -2.57 25.36 58.46
C GLY A 777 -2.45 26.51 57.45
N LYS A 778 -3.15 26.40 56.33
CA LYS A 778 -3.90 27.49 55.67
C LYS A 778 -4.89 26.86 54.65
N GLY A 779 -6.06 27.48 54.50
CA GLY A 779 -7.30 26.90 53.96
C GLY A 779 -7.30 26.42 52.50
N PRO A 780 -8.44 25.87 52.04
CA PRO A 780 -8.55 25.14 50.79
C PRO A 780 -8.81 26.12 49.65
N ASP A 781 -7.78 26.68 49.03
CA ASP A 781 -7.88 27.36 47.72
C ASP A 781 -6.48 27.63 47.15
N ILE A 782 -5.73 26.57 46.89
CA ILE A 782 -4.59 26.62 45.97
C ILE A 782 -4.73 25.39 45.05
N THR A 783 -5.56 25.52 44.03
CA THR A 783 -5.50 24.65 42.85
C THR A 783 -4.17 24.90 42.15
N LEU A 784 -3.17 24.08 42.45
CA LEU A 784 -1.98 23.97 41.62
C LEU A 784 -2.44 23.41 40.26
N GLU A 785 -2.54 24.28 39.25
CA GLU A 785 -2.72 23.87 37.85
C GLU A 785 -1.45 23.14 37.39
N PHE A 786 -1.43 21.82 37.61
CA PHE A 786 -0.51 20.98 36.87
C PHE A 786 -0.94 21.00 35.39
N GLY A 787 -0.05 21.45 34.51
CA GLY A 787 -0.20 21.23 33.06
C GLY A 787 -0.36 19.72 32.82
N GLY A 788 -1.31 19.34 31.96
CA GLY A 788 -1.70 17.95 31.74
C GLY A 788 -0.54 17.02 31.36
N THR A 789 -0.81 15.72 31.37
CA THR A 789 0.15 14.73 30.86
C THR A 789 0.07 14.67 29.35
N ASP A 790 1.23 14.68 28.68
CA ASP A 790 1.33 14.49 27.24
C ASP A 790 1.73 13.05 26.92
N PHE A 791 1.01 12.43 25.99
CA PHE A 791 1.24 11.05 25.55
C PHE A 791 1.96 11.10 24.21
N ASP A 792 3.28 10.88 24.23
CA ASP A 792 4.11 10.98 23.04
C ASP A 792 4.24 9.64 22.29
N PHE A 793 3.58 9.53 21.13
CA PHE A 793 3.62 8.34 20.26
C PHE A 793 4.79 8.37 19.25
N GLY A 794 5.70 9.34 19.33
CA GLY A 794 6.82 9.48 18.39
C GLY A 794 7.81 8.32 18.39
N MET A 795 7.95 7.59 19.52
CA MET A 795 8.82 6.41 19.61
C MET A 795 8.15 5.13 19.07
N HIS A 796 6.85 4.96 19.30
CA HIS A 796 6.08 3.81 18.85
C HIS A 796 4.62 4.20 18.60
N PRO A 797 4.01 3.80 17.46
CA PRO A 797 2.68 4.26 17.06
C PRO A 797 1.55 3.79 17.99
N HIS A 798 1.73 2.68 18.69
CA HIS A 798 0.68 2.08 19.55
C HIS A 798 0.85 2.32 21.03
N PHE A 799 2.03 2.77 21.48
CA PHE A 799 2.32 2.89 22.90
C PHE A 799 3.05 4.21 23.14
N PRO A 800 2.56 5.06 24.05
CA PRO A 800 3.12 6.37 24.27
C PRO A 800 4.29 6.34 25.25
N VAL A 801 5.15 7.34 25.14
CA VAL A 801 6.07 7.76 26.20
C VAL A 801 5.35 8.80 27.06
N LEU A 802 5.35 8.59 28.37
CA LEU A 802 4.72 9.50 29.32
C LEU A 802 5.60 10.74 29.52
N ASN A 803 5.18 11.87 28.96
CA ASN A 803 5.85 13.15 29.13
C ASN A 803 5.07 14.04 30.09
N LEU A 804 5.80 14.63 31.05
CA LEU A 804 5.26 15.70 31.88
C LEU A 804 5.38 17.02 31.14
N CYS A 805 4.27 17.66 30.77
CA CYS A 805 4.30 19.04 30.33
C CYS A 805 4.95 19.90 31.43
N LYS A 806 6.12 20.46 31.14
CA LYS A 806 6.49 21.74 31.74
C LYS A 806 5.61 22.75 31.01
N ASN A 807 4.62 23.35 31.66
CA ASN A 807 4.03 24.53 31.06
C ASN A 807 5.17 25.54 30.85
N LEU A 808 5.40 25.86 29.57
CA LEU A 808 5.95 27.14 29.16
C LEU A 808 5.02 28.19 29.78
N LEU A 809 5.64 29.07 30.58
CA LEU A 809 5.04 30.29 31.10
C LEU A 809 4.39 31.13 30.00
#